data_AF-A0A6A9S1L3-F1
#
_entry.id   AF-A0A6A9S1L3-F1
#
_cell.length_a   1.000
_cell.length_b   1.000
_cell.length_c   1.000
_cell.angle_alpha   90.00
_cell.angle_beta   90.00
_cell.angle_gamma   90.00
#
_symmetry.space_group_name_H-M   'P 1'
#
loop_
_entity.id
_entity.type
_entity.pdbx_description
1 polymer ?
#
loop_
_entity_poly.entity_id
_entity_poly.type
_entity_poly.pdbx_seq_one_letter_code
_entity_poly.pdbx_strand_id
1 'polypeptide(L)'
;MEYHESADYLQSLQRRRPKLGTDTTARMLAHLGDPDNSFDSVQIAGSNGKGSTAQMTESVLRAAGLDVGLFTSPGLNGFREQVTVNGGRIPKERVTEFVEQIEPCIDRLAAEDDKPTHFEVLTALALYHFDVEDVDVAVLEVGIGGRYDATSAVDPVASAVTSISLEHTDLLGDTIEEIALDKAQVAPGDAPLVTGTTGAALDAIEGITDTITVGGEAADVTAVENGMRSAVENRISLTGPDWALESNLKLLGQHQAENAGVAATLARQLTDVDTETISEGLRAATLPGRFEVRSTDPMVVLDGSHNPGAMATLATLIERYDYDDLHVVFAAMEDKEYEQMIATLPAVETAFAARPKVDRAASTESLAAAFEGQAAQVQRVESVPEATERAIAAADADDFVLVAGSLYAVAEARDRWSRLVVPGDNLQQASTGETAKAGSEPEIHQQMLSVTLRRDQAGVLKQELEDCGGTCTCSTVGMPEKLVDTTLSGTPRQFQQLTDRLASTGLGLGRLATQLEGTLSDRSFPPPFDREEAAVMGILNVTPDSFYDGGEYNRRDLAVSHAEQMIESGADIIDIGGESTRPGADPVSVETEIDRVVPVIEAVSSLDATVSVDTRKAAVADAALDAGADIVNDVSGLSDPEMRFVVADHDASVILMHSLSAPVDPGRTVTYDDVVDDVLRDLTEQILLAEQAGIDREQIIVDPGCGFGKNAAESFELVDRLHEFHALGCPVLVGHSRKSMFADMSDAGADRLPPTLATTALAAERGADAVRVHDVSENNAVLKTVSATASRPSQMRQQ
;
A
#
# COMPACT_ATOMS: atom_id res chain seq x y z
N MET A 1 -27.96 -8.10 -4.86
CA MET A 1 -27.07 -9.25 -4.62
C MET A 1 -26.05 -8.84 -3.58
N GLU A 2 -25.53 -9.74 -2.74
CA GLU A 2 -24.45 -9.36 -1.82
C GLU A 2 -23.09 -9.43 -2.55
N TYR A 3 -22.08 -8.69 -2.09
CA TYR A 3 -20.76 -8.66 -2.77
C TYR A 3 -20.13 -10.05 -2.92
N HIS A 4 -20.22 -10.90 -1.89
CA HIS A 4 -19.62 -12.24 -1.92
C HIS A 4 -20.26 -13.15 -2.99
N GLU A 5 -21.57 -13.03 -3.22
CA GLU A 5 -22.27 -13.75 -4.29
C GLU A 5 -21.77 -13.29 -5.66
N SER A 6 -21.58 -11.98 -5.82
CA SER A 6 -21.03 -11.36 -7.03
C SER A 6 -19.60 -11.81 -7.31
N ALA A 7 -18.76 -11.82 -6.27
CA ALA A 7 -17.37 -12.29 -6.36
C ALA A 7 -17.29 -13.78 -6.72
N ASP A 8 -18.10 -14.64 -6.08
CA ASP A 8 -18.16 -16.06 -6.39
C ASP A 8 -18.64 -16.32 -7.83
N TYR A 9 -19.58 -15.52 -8.31
CA TYR A 9 -20.03 -15.56 -9.71
C TYR A 9 -18.89 -15.27 -10.69
N LEU A 10 -18.14 -14.18 -10.48
CA LEU A 10 -17.01 -13.81 -11.33
C LEU A 10 -15.89 -14.87 -11.30
N GLN A 11 -15.58 -15.42 -10.12
CA GLN A 11 -14.59 -16.49 -9.94
C GLN A 11 -14.97 -17.77 -10.68
N SER A 12 -16.27 -18.09 -10.77
CA SER A 12 -16.74 -19.29 -11.47
C SER A 12 -16.32 -19.36 -12.95
N LEU A 13 -15.96 -18.20 -13.54
CA LEU A 13 -15.51 -18.07 -14.93
C LEU A 13 -14.03 -18.43 -15.15
N GLN A 14 -13.21 -18.56 -14.10
CA GLN A 14 -11.76 -18.83 -14.20
C GLN A 14 -11.41 -20.19 -14.83
N ARG A 15 -12.37 -21.13 -14.92
CA ARG A 15 -12.14 -22.50 -15.37
C ARG A 15 -11.99 -22.67 -16.89
N ARG A 16 -11.99 -21.59 -17.67
CA ARG A 16 -11.96 -21.62 -19.14
C ARG A 16 -10.57 -21.31 -19.69
N ARG A 17 -10.21 -21.98 -20.79
CA ARG A 17 -8.99 -21.68 -21.54
C ARG A 17 -9.12 -20.31 -22.21
N PRO A 18 -7.99 -19.60 -22.44
CA PRO A 18 -7.99 -18.36 -23.21
C PRO A 18 -8.69 -18.57 -24.56
N LYS A 19 -9.55 -17.62 -24.92
CA LYS A 19 -10.21 -17.53 -26.21
C LYS A 19 -9.65 -16.29 -26.91
N LEU A 20 -9.21 -16.43 -28.15
CA LEU A 20 -8.76 -15.30 -28.96
C LEU A 20 -9.95 -14.61 -29.61
N GLY A 21 -9.97 -13.28 -29.58
CA GLY A 21 -10.94 -12.43 -30.26
C GLY A 21 -11.53 -11.38 -29.32
N THR A 22 -11.85 -10.22 -29.86
CA THR A 22 -12.41 -9.09 -29.11
C THR A 22 -13.94 -9.03 -29.17
N ASP A 23 -14.57 -9.82 -30.05
CA ASP A 23 -16.03 -9.78 -30.30
C ASP A 23 -16.86 -9.97 -29.03
N THR A 24 -16.46 -10.90 -28.16
CA THR A 24 -17.21 -11.19 -26.92
C THR A 24 -17.12 -10.01 -25.94
N THR A 25 -15.93 -9.43 -25.76
CA THR A 25 -15.73 -8.23 -24.94
C THR A 25 -16.50 -7.04 -25.52
N ALA A 26 -16.40 -6.77 -26.82
CA ALA A 26 -17.11 -5.69 -27.48
C ALA A 26 -18.64 -5.79 -27.31
N ARG A 27 -19.20 -7.01 -27.35
CA ARG A 27 -20.63 -7.24 -27.07
C ARG A 27 -21.01 -6.99 -25.61
N MET A 28 -20.09 -7.23 -24.67
CA MET A 28 -20.30 -6.89 -23.25
C MET A 28 -20.26 -5.38 -23.04
N LEU A 29 -19.29 -4.67 -23.64
CA LEU A 29 -19.19 -3.21 -23.58
C LEU A 29 -20.44 -2.54 -24.19
N ALA A 30 -20.89 -3.00 -25.36
CA ALA A 30 -22.13 -2.51 -25.97
C ALA A 30 -23.38 -2.76 -25.11
N HIS A 31 -23.40 -3.84 -24.33
CA HIS A 31 -24.49 -4.09 -23.38
C HIS A 31 -24.43 -3.14 -22.18
N LEU A 32 -23.23 -2.72 -21.77
CA LEU A 32 -22.98 -1.77 -20.68
C LEU A 32 -23.12 -0.30 -21.11
N GLY A 33 -23.37 -0.03 -22.39
CA GLY A 33 -23.54 1.33 -22.92
C GLY A 33 -22.29 1.94 -23.52
N ASP A 34 -21.33 1.09 -23.94
CA ASP A 34 -20.05 1.48 -24.53
C ASP A 34 -19.23 2.43 -23.62
N PRO A 35 -18.92 1.98 -22.38
CA PRO A 35 -18.29 2.81 -21.35
C PRO A 35 -16.90 3.33 -21.75
N ASP A 36 -16.23 2.65 -22.67
CA ASP A 36 -14.93 3.03 -23.22
C ASP A 36 -14.93 4.33 -24.05
N ASN A 37 -16.10 4.93 -24.32
CA ASN A 37 -16.20 6.20 -25.05
C ASN A 37 -16.12 7.46 -24.16
N SER A 38 -16.10 7.33 -22.83
CA SER A 38 -16.11 8.48 -21.92
C SER A 38 -14.72 8.98 -21.52
N PHE A 39 -13.67 8.20 -21.78
CA PHE A 39 -12.31 8.49 -21.37
C PHE A 39 -11.29 8.14 -22.45
N ASP A 40 -10.10 8.72 -22.35
CA ASP A 40 -8.97 8.33 -23.19
C ASP A 40 -8.37 7.01 -22.70
N SER A 41 -7.90 6.14 -23.60
CA SER A 41 -7.30 4.87 -23.20
C SER A 41 -5.84 4.73 -23.64
N VAL A 42 -5.05 4.11 -22.78
CA VAL A 42 -3.63 3.81 -23.00
C VAL A 42 -3.43 2.30 -22.91
N GLN A 43 -2.88 1.69 -23.95
CA GLN A 43 -2.61 0.24 -23.95
C GLN A 43 -1.12 -0.06 -23.81
N ILE A 44 -0.77 -0.95 -22.89
CA ILE A 44 0.62 -1.32 -22.64
C ILE A 44 0.78 -2.82 -22.87
N ALA A 45 1.33 -3.15 -24.05
CA ALA A 45 1.71 -4.49 -24.44
C ALA A 45 3.20 -4.75 -24.21
N GLY A 46 3.58 -6.02 -24.29
CA GLY A 46 4.97 -6.45 -24.18
C GLY A 46 5.10 -7.83 -23.54
N SER A 47 6.32 -8.36 -23.56
CA SER A 47 6.64 -9.61 -22.87
C SER A 47 6.92 -9.38 -21.40
N ASN A 48 7.86 -8.47 -21.09
CA ASN A 48 8.18 -8.07 -19.73
C ASN A 48 8.02 -6.55 -19.56
N GLY A 49 7.80 -6.09 -18.33
CA GLY A 49 7.74 -4.65 -18.01
C GLY A 49 6.38 -3.99 -18.19
N LYS A 50 5.34 -4.72 -18.62
CA LYS A 50 3.98 -4.20 -18.80
C LYS A 50 3.41 -3.56 -17.53
N GLY A 51 3.17 -4.36 -16.48
CA GLY A 51 2.68 -3.84 -15.20
C GLY A 51 3.54 -2.73 -14.58
N SER A 52 4.87 -2.81 -14.70
CA SER A 52 5.78 -1.73 -14.23
C SER A 52 5.55 -0.43 -14.99
N THR A 53 5.48 -0.49 -16.32
CA THR A 53 5.22 0.67 -17.17
C THR A 53 3.81 1.23 -16.93
N ALA A 54 2.80 0.35 -16.76
CA ALA A 54 1.43 0.75 -16.46
C ALA A 54 1.32 1.49 -15.12
N GLN A 55 1.96 0.97 -14.07
CA GLN A 55 1.99 1.63 -12.76
C GLN A 55 2.73 2.97 -12.80
N MET A 56 3.86 3.04 -13.50
CA MET A 56 4.59 4.31 -13.66
C MET A 56 3.78 5.32 -14.48
N THR A 57 3.10 4.88 -15.53
CA THR A 57 2.24 5.75 -16.35
C THR A 57 1.07 6.29 -15.54
N GLU A 58 0.38 5.44 -14.78
CA GLU A 58 -0.69 5.87 -13.87
C GLU A 58 -0.17 6.89 -12.85
N SER A 59 0.95 6.60 -12.20
CA SER A 59 1.51 7.46 -11.16
C SER A 59 1.92 8.83 -11.68
N VAL A 60 2.51 8.89 -12.90
CA VAL A 60 2.87 10.16 -13.56
C VAL A 60 1.64 10.95 -13.99
N LEU A 61 0.65 10.32 -14.60
CA LEU A 61 -0.58 11.00 -15.03
C LEU A 61 -1.38 11.52 -13.83
N ARG A 62 -1.42 10.75 -12.73
CA ARG A 62 -2.03 11.19 -11.46
C ARG A 62 -1.28 12.35 -10.83
N ALA A 63 0.06 12.32 -10.86
CA ALA A 63 0.88 13.46 -10.41
C ALA A 63 0.63 14.71 -11.27
N ALA A 64 0.34 14.54 -12.56
CA ALA A 64 -0.07 15.61 -13.47
C ALA A 64 -1.50 16.14 -13.22
N GLY A 65 -2.21 15.59 -12.23
CA GLY A 65 -3.52 16.06 -11.81
C GLY A 65 -4.70 15.48 -12.60
N LEU A 66 -4.48 14.39 -13.34
CA LEU A 66 -5.56 13.65 -14.01
C LEU A 66 -6.17 12.59 -13.08
N ASP A 67 -7.45 12.29 -13.27
CA ASP A 67 -8.11 11.12 -12.70
C ASP A 67 -7.82 9.90 -13.57
N VAL A 68 -7.16 8.89 -12.99
CA VAL A 68 -6.61 7.76 -13.77
C VAL A 68 -7.16 6.42 -13.32
N GLY A 69 -7.78 5.69 -14.24
CA GLY A 69 -8.09 4.28 -14.09
C GLY A 69 -6.89 3.41 -14.47
N LEU A 70 -6.61 2.35 -13.71
CA LEU A 70 -5.54 1.40 -13.98
C LEU A 70 -6.07 -0.03 -13.92
N PHE A 71 -5.85 -0.77 -14.99
CA PHE A 71 -6.12 -2.21 -15.09
C PHE A 71 -4.83 -2.98 -15.27
N THR A 72 -4.47 -3.83 -14.30
CA THR A 72 -3.24 -4.65 -14.30
C THR A 72 -3.53 -6.12 -14.05
N SER A 73 -2.65 -7.02 -14.46
CA SER A 73 -2.82 -8.45 -14.17
C SER A 73 -1.50 -9.22 -14.05
N PRO A 74 -1.44 -10.29 -13.22
CA PRO A 74 -2.47 -10.78 -12.31
C PRO A 74 -2.43 -10.09 -10.93
N GLY A 75 -3.54 -10.12 -10.19
CA GLY A 75 -3.59 -9.66 -8.80
C GLY A 75 -2.89 -10.61 -7.80
N LEU A 76 -2.44 -10.07 -6.66
CA LEU A 76 -1.75 -10.86 -5.63
C LEU A 76 -2.73 -11.67 -4.79
N ASN A 77 -3.75 -11.04 -4.19
CA ASN A 77 -4.68 -11.73 -3.27
C ASN A 77 -6.13 -11.72 -3.75
N GLY A 78 -6.54 -10.77 -4.60
CA GLY A 78 -7.89 -10.74 -5.17
C GLY A 78 -7.97 -9.92 -6.46
N PHE A 79 -9.05 -10.08 -7.21
CA PHE A 79 -9.23 -9.36 -8.49
C PHE A 79 -9.45 -7.86 -8.32
N ARG A 80 -9.95 -7.39 -7.18
CA ARG A 80 -10.13 -5.94 -6.93
C ARG A 80 -8.82 -5.15 -6.94
N GLU A 81 -7.69 -5.81 -6.68
CA GLU A 81 -6.34 -5.21 -6.79
C GLU A 81 -5.93 -4.93 -8.24
N GLN A 82 -6.62 -5.56 -9.19
CA GLN A 82 -6.34 -5.41 -10.62
C GLN A 82 -7.03 -4.19 -11.21
N VAL A 83 -8.05 -3.64 -10.54
CA VAL A 83 -8.85 -2.50 -11.01
C VAL A 83 -8.78 -1.39 -9.96
N THR A 84 -8.07 -0.32 -10.29
CA THR A 84 -7.90 0.83 -9.38
C THR A 84 -8.22 2.15 -10.07
N VAL A 85 -8.76 3.11 -9.32
CA VAL A 85 -8.88 4.51 -9.74
C VAL A 85 -8.09 5.36 -8.76
N ASN A 86 -7.12 6.12 -9.28
CA ASN A 86 -6.21 6.96 -8.48
C ASN A 86 -5.51 6.20 -7.33
N GLY A 87 -5.16 4.94 -7.56
CA GLY A 87 -4.58 4.02 -6.57
C GLY A 87 -5.59 3.33 -5.64
N GLY A 88 -6.85 3.78 -5.58
CA GLY A 88 -7.91 3.16 -4.79
C GLY A 88 -8.52 1.95 -5.51
N ARG A 89 -8.73 0.83 -4.80
CA ARG A 89 -9.34 -0.39 -5.36
C ARG A 89 -10.82 -0.17 -5.66
N ILE A 90 -11.33 -0.81 -6.71
CA ILE A 90 -12.77 -0.83 -7.01
C ILE A 90 -13.61 -1.20 -5.77
N PRO A 91 -14.64 -0.42 -5.39
CA PRO A 91 -15.51 -0.72 -4.24
C PRO A 91 -16.34 -2.00 -4.41
N LYS A 92 -16.70 -2.67 -3.30
CA LYS A 92 -17.55 -3.88 -3.30
C LYS A 92 -18.94 -3.61 -3.90
N GLU A 93 -19.50 -2.44 -3.63
CA GLU A 93 -20.79 -2.03 -4.20
C GLU A 93 -20.72 -1.97 -5.73
N ARG A 94 -19.64 -1.42 -6.29
CA ARG A 94 -19.46 -1.30 -7.73
C ARG A 94 -19.37 -2.66 -8.43
N VAL A 95 -18.68 -3.61 -7.80
CA VAL A 95 -18.65 -5.00 -8.29
C VAL A 95 -20.06 -5.60 -8.33
N THR A 96 -20.85 -5.36 -7.28
CA THR A 96 -22.22 -5.88 -7.18
C THR A 96 -23.12 -5.30 -8.26
N GLU A 97 -23.07 -3.98 -8.44
CA GLU A 97 -23.81 -3.28 -9.50
C GLU A 97 -23.44 -3.80 -10.90
N PHE A 98 -22.14 -4.00 -11.15
CA PHE A 98 -21.67 -4.54 -12.42
C PHE A 98 -22.22 -5.94 -12.68
N VAL A 99 -22.15 -6.85 -11.69
CA VAL A 99 -22.62 -8.22 -11.90
C VAL A 99 -24.13 -8.25 -12.17
N GLU A 100 -24.92 -7.44 -11.46
CA GLU A 100 -26.36 -7.31 -11.71
C GLU A 100 -26.68 -6.82 -13.14
N GLN A 101 -25.81 -5.98 -13.72
CA GLN A 101 -25.97 -5.49 -15.08
C GLN A 101 -25.48 -6.46 -16.16
N ILE A 102 -24.36 -7.15 -15.93
CA ILE A 102 -23.69 -7.97 -16.95
C ILE A 102 -24.21 -9.40 -17.02
N GLU A 103 -24.75 -9.95 -15.92
CA GLU A 103 -25.22 -11.34 -15.86
C GLU A 103 -26.21 -11.70 -16.98
N PRO A 104 -27.23 -10.87 -17.31
CA PRO A 104 -28.13 -11.13 -18.44
C PRO A 104 -27.43 -11.19 -19.80
N CYS A 105 -26.32 -10.46 -19.96
CA CYS A 105 -25.51 -10.51 -21.18
C CYS A 105 -24.71 -11.81 -21.24
N ILE A 106 -24.06 -12.19 -20.14
CA ILE A 106 -23.28 -13.44 -20.04
C ILE A 106 -24.17 -14.65 -20.29
N ASP A 107 -25.39 -14.67 -19.77
CA ASP A 107 -26.35 -15.76 -20.01
C ASP A 107 -26.74 -15.88 -21.48
N ARG A 108 -26.93 -14.73 -22.16
CA ARG A 108 -27.23 -14.68 -23.60
C ARG A 108 -26.04 -15.19 -24.42
N LEU A 109 -24.84 -14.72 -24.11
CA LEU A 109 -23.59 -15.18 -24.73
C LEU A 109 -23.41 -16.69 -24.52
N ALA A 110 -23.70 -17.19 -23.32
CA ALA A 110 -23.65 -18.61 -23.02
C ALA A 110 -24.65 -19.45 -23.83
N ALA A 111 -25.86 -18.93 -24.05
CA ALA A 111 -26.86 -19.58 -24.88
C ALA A 111 -26.45 -19.64 -26.37
N GLU A 112 -25.54 -18.77 -26.80
CA GLU A 112 -24.97 -18.71 -28.15
C GLU A 112 -23.63 -19.46 -28.30
N ASP A 113 -23.22 -20.23 -27.29
CA ASP A 113 -21.91 -20.91 -27.21
C ASP A 113 -20.72 -19.94 -27.21
N ASP A 114 -20.94 -18.69 -26.77
CA ASP A 114 -19.97 -17.59 -26.75
C ASP A 114 -19.65 -17.11 -25.33
N LYS A 115 -19.80 -17.99 -24.33
CA LYS A 115 -19.64 -17.59 -22.92
C LYS A 115 -18.22 -17.05 -22.64
N PRO A 116 -18.10 -15.84 -22.04
CA PRO A 116 -16.82 -15.18 -21.83
C PRO A 116 -15.92 -15.91 -20.83
N THR A 117 -14.63 -15.64 -20.97
CA THR A 117 -13.57 -15.95 -20.02
C THR A 117 -13.59 -14.98 -18.83
N HIS A 118 -12.92 -15.35 -17.74
CA HIS A 118 -12.77 -14.47 -16.59
C HIS A 118 -12.08 -13.15 -16.94
N PHE A 119 -11.05 -13.19 -17.79
CA PHE A 119 -10.29 -11.99 -18.18
C PHE A 119 -11.13 -11.01 -19.02
N GLU A 120 -11.95 -11.49 -19.95
CA GLU A 120 -12.87 -10.64 -20.72
C GLU A 120 -13.88 -9.94 -19.80
N VAL A 121 -14.42 -10.63 -18.79
CA VAL A 121 -15.37 -10.04 -17.83
C VAL A 121 -14.68 -9.04 -16.90
N LEU A 122 -13.45 -9.33 -16.44
CA LEU A 122 -12.68 -8.37 -15.64
C LEU A 122 -12.32 -7.11 -16.43
N THR A 123 -12.00 -7.24 -17.72
CA THR A 123 -11.77 -6.09 -18.59
C THR A 123 -13.02 -5.22 -18.70
N ALA A 124 -14.18 -5.83 -18.91
CA ALA A 124 -15.46 -5.11 -18.94
C ALA A 124 -15.81 -4.47 -17.58
N LEU A 125 -15.49 -5.13 -16.46
CA LEU A 125 -15.64 -4.57 -15.11
C LEU A 125 -14.77 -3.33 -14.91
N ALA A 126 -13.51 -3.38 -15.36
CA ALA A 126 -12.58 -2.26 -15.25
C ALA A 126 -13.10 -1.05 -16.03
N LEU A 127 -13.44 -1.23 -17.31
CA LEU A 127 -13.95 -0.16 -18.18
C LEU A 127 -15.28 0.42 -17.68
N TYR A 128 -16.19 -0.43 -17.19
CA TYR A 128 -17.42 0.02 -16.52
C TYR A 128 -17.11 0.88 -15.29
N HIS A 129 -16.17 0.46 -14.44
CA HIS A 129 -15.84 1.23 -13.26
C HIS A 129 -15.22 2.58 -13.61
N PHE A 130 -14.32 2.62 -14.59
CA PHE A 130 -13.66 3.84 -15.05
C PHE A 130 -14.66 4.86 -15.60
N ASP A 131 -15.66 4.41 -16.36
CA ASP A 131 -16.76 5.27 -16.84
C ASP A 131 -17.58 5.85 -15.67
N VAL A 132 -17.89 5.03 -14.68
CA VAL A 132 -18.71 5.49 -13.54
C VAL A 132 -17.96 6.46 -12.63
N GLU A 133 -16.64 6.32 -12.52
CA GLU A 133 -15.78 7.27 -11.78
C GLU A 133 -15.38 8.49 -12.61
N ASP A 134 -15.81 8.59 -13.88
CA ASP A 134 -15.55 9.72 -14.78
C ASP A 134 -14.03 10.02 -14.91
N VAL A 135 -13.22 8.96 -15.09
CA VAL A 135 -11.76 9.12 -15.20
C VAL A 135 -11.38 9.86 -16.49
N ASP A 136 -10.28 10.62 -16.47
CA ASP A 136 -9.74 11.24 -17.67
C ASP A 136 -9.08 10.21 -18.59
N VAL A 137 -8.32 9.28 -17.99
CA VAL A 137 -7.50 8.30 -18.72
C VAL A 137 -7.57 6.91 -18.08
N ALA A 138 -7.75 5.87 -18.91
CA ALA A 138 -7.64 4.47 -18.51
C ALA A 138 -6.33 3.85 -19.02
N VAL A 139 -5.45 3.45 -18.10
CA VAL A 139 -4.21 2.71 -18.40
C VAL A 139 -4.48 1.21 -18.31
N LEU A 140 -4.35 0.53 -19.45
CA LEU A 140 -4.70 -0.89 -19.62
C LEU A 140 -3.45 -1.72 -19.90
N GLU A 141 -3.06 -2.57 -18.95
CA GLU A 141 -2.09 -3.64 -19.19
C GLU A 141 -2.73 -4.72 -20.06
N VAL A 142 -2.11 -4.99 -21.20
CA VAL A 142 -2.54 -6.07 -22.09
C VAL A 142 -2.20 -7.43 -21.47
N GLY A 143 -3.16 -8.34 -21.44
CA GLY A 143 -2.99 -9.67 -20.85
C GLY A 143 -2.00 -10.53 -21.64
N ILE A 144 -2.40 -11.01 -22.82
CA ILE A 144 -1.58 -11.86 -23.70
C ILE A 144 -1.66 -11.37 -25.15
N GLY A 145 -0.49 -11.18 -25.77
CA GLY A 145 -0.38 -10.72 -27.15
C GLY A 145 -0.66 -9.23 -27.27
N GLY A 146 -1.41 -8.85 -28.30
CA GLY A 146 -2.04 -7.54 -28.46
C GLY A 146 -3.34 -7.66 -29.24
N ARG A 147 -3.28 -8.18 -30.46
CA ARG A 147 -4.39 -8.21 -31.41
C ARG A 147 -5.73 -8.75 -30.91
N TYR A 148 -5.67 -9.80 -30.09
CA TYR A 148 -6.85 -10.58 -29.68
C TYR A 148 -7.10 -10.54 -28.18
N ASP A 149 -6.35 -9.71 -27.46
CA ASP A 149 -6.54 -9.51 -26.04
C ASP A 149 -7.85 -8.77 -25.76
N ALA A 150 -8.47 -9.02 -24.61
CA ALA A 150 -9.74 -8.39 -24.26
C ALA A 150 -9.62 -6.87 -24.17
N THR A 151 -8.46 -6.34 -23.77
CA THR A 151 -8.24 -4.88 -23.69
C THR A 151 -8.31 -4.23 -25.06
N SER A 152 -7.96 -4.96 -26.12
CA SER A 152 -7.96 -4.50 -27.51
C SER A 152 -9.37 -4.40 -28.13
N ALA A 153 -10.42 -4.57 -27.32
CA ALA A 153 -11.77 -4.16 -27.67
C ALA A 153 -11.95 -2.63 -27.61
N VAL A 154 -10.98 -1.91 -27.04
CA VAL A 154 -10.94 -0.45 -26.95
C VAL A 154 -9.88 0.12 -27.89
N ASP A 155 -10.14 1.28 -28.47
CA ASP A 155 -9.21 2.03 -29.30
C ASP A 155 -8.33 2.98 -28.45
N PRO A 156 -7.01 2.76 -28.37
CA PRO A 156 -6.12 3.63 -27.58
C PRO A 156 -5.78 4.94 -28.29
N VAL A 157 -5.62 6.02 -27.49
CA VAL A 157 -5.04 7.28 -27.96
C VAL A 157 -3.51 7.27 -27.89
N ALA A 158 -2.95 6.44 -27.01
CA ALA A 158 -1.52 6.19 -26.89
C ALA A 158 -1.28 4.71 -26.54
N SER A 159 -0.18 4.13 -26.99
CA SER A 159 0.16 2.77 -26.58
C SER A 159 1.65 2.49 -26.62
N ALA A 160 2.03 1.39 -25.97
CA ALA A 160 3.41 0.95 -25.92
C ALA A 160 3.59 -0.56 -26.12
N VAL A 161 4.75 -0.91 -26.67
CA VAL A 161 5.31 -2.28 -26.62
C VAL A 161 6.64 -2.22 -25.87
N THR A 162 6.63 -2.65 -24.60
CA THR A 162 7.78 -2.50 -23.68
C THR A 162 8.99 -3.33 -24.11
N SER A 163 8.80 -4.62 -24.37
CA SER A 163 9.84 -5.57 -24.77
C SER A 163 9.23 -6.77 -25.52
N ILE A 164 10.06 -7.49 -26.27
CA ILE A 164 9.67 -8.73 -26.96
C ILE A 164 10.67 -9.84 -26.64
N SER A 165 10.14 -10.98 -26.22
CA SER A 165 10.87 -12.24 -26.07
C SER A 165 10.02 -13.41 -26.56
N LEU A 166 10.65 -14.57 -26.78
CA LEU A 166 9.90 -15.80 -27.06
C LEU A 166 9.09 -16.19 -25.83
N GLU A 167 7.78 -16.00 -25.89
CA GLU A 167 6.81 -16.36 -24.87
C GLU A 167 5.50 -16.75 -25.54
N HIS A 168 4.71 -17.61 -24.90
CA HIS A 168 3.39 -18.01 -25.41
C HIS A 168 3.45 -18.45 -26.89
N THR A 169 4.50 -19.17 -27.29
CA THR A 169 4.76 -19.52 -28.70
C THR A 169 3.62 -20.33 -29.32
N ASP A 170 2.93 -21.13 -28.50
CA ASP A 170 1.72 -21.86 -28.89
C ASP A 170 0.54 -20.95 -29.31
N LEU A 171 0.57 -19.66 -28.95
CA LEU A 171 -0.49 -18.67 -29.21
C LEU A 171 -0.05 -17.55 -30.15
N LEU A 172 1.16 -17.02 -29.98
CA LEU A 172 1.62 -15.76 -30.60
C LEU A 172 2.56 -15.97 -31.80
N GLY A 173 3.12 -17.16 -31.96
CA GLY A 173 4.08 -17.48 -33.03
C GLY A 173 5.40 -18.02 -32.49
N ASP A 174 6.19 -18.61 -33.40
CA ASP A 174 7.45 -19.28 -33.06
C ASP A 174 8.67 -18.35 -33.23
N THR A 175 8.44 -17.10 -33.65
CA THR A 175 9.49 -16.12 -33.96
C THR A 175 9.26 -14.78 -33.26
N ILE A 176 10.35 -14.03 -33.06
CA ILE A 176 10.32 -12.70 -32.43
C ILE A 176 9.48 -11.73 -33.27
N GLU A 177 9.60 -11.83 -34.59
CA GLU A 177 8.89 -11.00 -35.57
C GLU A 177 7.38 -11.24 -35.54
N GLU A 178 6.94 -12.50 -35.47
CA GLU A 178 5.50 -12.82 -35.36
C GLU A 178 4.90 -12.27 -34.06
N ILE A 179 5.60 -12.45 -32.93
CA ILE A 179 5.17 -11.93 -31.64
C ILE A 179 5.14 -10.40 -31.66
N ALA A 180 6.15 -9.76 -32.24
CA ALA A 180 6.21 -8.30 -32.36
C ALA A 180 5.04 -7.73 -33.19
N LEU A 181 4.73 -8.38 -34.32
CA LEU A 181 3.61 -7.97 -35.20
C LEU A 181 2.24 -8.11 -34.52
N ASP A 182 2.05 -9.14 -33.70
CA ASP A 182 0.80 -9.32 -32.93
C ASP A 182 0.65 -8.25 -31.86
N LYS A 183 1.72 -7.97 -31.10
CA LYS A 183 1.69 -6.97 -30.03
C LYS A 183 1.53 -5.55 -30.56
N ALA A 184 2.16 -5.22 -31.69
CA ALA A 184 2.06 -3.88 -32.27
C ALA A 184 0.68 -3.56 -32.89
N GLN A 185 -0.28 -4.49 -32.88
CA GLN A 185 -1.67 -4.19 -33.23
C GLN A 185 -2.36 -3.25 -32.24
N VAL A 186 -1.78 -3.03 -31.05
CA VAL A 186 -2.26 -2.02 -30.08
C VAL A 186 -1.90 -0.59 -30.48
N ALA A 187 -1.16 -0.38 -31.58
CA ALA A 187 -0.74 0.94 -32.03
C ALA A 187 -1.96 1.88 -32.23
N PRO A 188 -1.89 3.12 -31.73
CA PRO A 188 -2.99 4.07 -31.88
C PRO A 188 -3.04 4.58 -33.33
N GLY A 189 -4.19 5.11 -33.74
CA GLY A 189 -4.37 5.58 -35.13
C GLY A 189 -3.60 6.86 -35.49
N ASP A 190 -3.40 7.74 -34.51
CA ASP A 190 -2.94 9.12 -34.74
C ASP A 190 -1.68 9.52 -33.93
N ALA A 191 -1.04 8.56 -33.25
CA ALA A 191 0.19 8.77 -32.48
C ALA A 191 1.22 7.68 -32.77
N PRO A 192 2.53 7.98 -32.68
CA PRO A 192 3.55 6.94 -32.80
C PRO A 192 3.51 6.00 -31.59
N LEU A 193 3.71 4.71 -31.84
CA LEU A 193 3.80 3.68 -30.81
C LEU A 193 5.11 3.85 -30.02
N VAL A 194 5.03 3.92 -28.68
CA VAL A 194 6.24 3.99 -27.85
C VAL A 194 6.80 2.58 -27.66
N THR A 195 8.10 2.37 -27.85
CA THR A 195 8.66 1.02 -27.74
C THR A 195 10.06 0.96 -27.15
N GLY A 196 10.26 0.00 -26.23
CA GLY A 196 11.58 -0.39 -25.72
C GLY A 196 12.21 -1.54 -26.51
N THR A 197 11.64 -1.91 -27.66
CA THR A 197 12.11 -3.05 -28.45
C THR A 197 13.32 -2.69 -29.30
N THR A 198 14.10 -3.72 -29.67
CA THR A 198 15.31 -3.56 -30.48
C THR A 198 15.41 -4.67 -31.54
N GLY A 199 16.29 -4.48 -32.52
CA GLY A 199 16.61 -5.48 -33.53
C GLY A 199 15.41 -5.91 -34.37
N ALA A 200 15.27 -7.21 -34.63
CA ALA A 200 14.23 -7.75 -35.51
C ALA A 200 12.79 -7.47 -35.01
N ALA A 201 12.59 -7.35 -33.69
CA ALA A 201 11.30 -6.93 -33.15
C ALA A 201 10.97 -5.50 -33.57
N LEU A 202 11.92 -4.57 -33.38
CA LEU A 202 11.74 -3.17 -33.77
C LEU A 202 11.51 -3.03 -35.29
N ASP A 203 12.32 -3.71 -36.11
CA ASP A 203 12.17 -3.72 -37.57
C ASP A 203 10.77 -4.19 -38.01
N ALA A 204 10.19 -5.17 -37.30
CA ALA A 204 8.85 -5.67 -37.58
C ALA A 204 7.75 -4.67 -37.19
N ILE A 205 7.92 -3.97 -36.07
CA ILE A 205 6.98 -2.95 -35.58
C ILE A 205 6.99 -1.72 -36.48
N GLU A 206 8.17 -1.21 -36.84
CA GLU A 206 8.33 -0.07 -37.77
C GLU A 206 7.80 -0.36 -39.17
N GLY A 207 7.66 -1.64 -39.52
CA GLY A 207 7.02 -2.08 -40.75
C GLY A 207 5.51 -1.78 -40.83
N ILE A 208 4.85 -1.51 -39.69
CA ILE A 208 3.39 -1.30 -39.63
C ILE A 208 2.94 0.02 -39.00
N THR A 209 3.77 0.65 -38.17
CA THR A 209 3.44 1.92 -37.50
C THR A 209 4.69 2.77 -37.26
N ASP A 210 4.51 4.09 -37.11
CA ASP A 210 5.57 5.00 -36.67
C ASP A 210 5.87 4.75 -35.18
N THR A 211 7.13 4.91 -34.78
CA THR A 211 7.59 4.58 -33.42
C THR A 211 8.32 5.74 -32.74
N ILE A 212 8.29 5.75 -31.41
CA ILE A 212 9.26 6.46 -30.56
C ILE A 212 10.01 5.40 -29.77
N THR A 213 11.31 5.28 -30.02
CA THR A 213 12.14 4.27 -29.35
C THR A 213 12.66 4.76 -28.00
N VAL A 214 12.67 3.88 -27.01
CA VAL A 214 13.21 4.12 -25.67
C VAL A 214 14.30 3.08 -25.39
N GLY A 215 15.49 3.51 -24.95
CA GLY A 215 16.59 2.57 -24.72
C GLY A 215 17.94 3.24 -24.52
N GLY A 216 19.00 2.63 -25.06
CA GLY A 216 20.34 3.20 -25.02
C GLY A 216 20.54 4.40 -25.96
N GLU A 217 21.81 4.81 -26.17
CA GLU A 217 22.18 6.05 -26.88
C GLU A 217 21.65 6.19 -28.33
N ALA A 218 21.21 5.09 -28.95
CA ALA A 218 20.67 5.10 -30.31
C ALA A 218 19.16 5.32 -30.38
N ALA A 219 18.46 5.32 -29.25
CA ALA A 219 17.02 5.50 -29.16
C ALA A 219 16.63 6.99 -29.16
N ASP A 220 15.38 7.29 -29.52
CA ASP A 220 14.82 8.64 -29.51
C ASP A 220 14.76 9.22 -28.09
N VAL A 221 14.48 8.35 -27.12
CA VAL A 221 14.57 8.64 -25.69
C VAL A 221 15.60 7.71 -25.07
N THR A 222 16.71 8.29 -24.62
CA THR A 222 17.74 7.56 -23.89
C THR A 222 17.32 7.38 -22.43
N ALA A 223 17.37 6.16 -21.93
CA ALA A 223 17.06 5.80 -20.55
C ALA A 223 18.23 5.02 -19.94
N VAL A 224 18.80 5.54 -18.85
CA VAL A 224 20.01 4.99 -18.22
C VAL A 224 19.81 4.84 -16.73
N GLU A 225 20.18 3.67 -16.22
CA GLU A 225 20.34 3.43 -14.79
C GLU A 225 21.75 3.81 -14.32
N ASN A 226 21.83 4.70 -13.33
CA ASN A 226 23.06 5.33 -12.84
C ASN A 226 23.49 4.79 -11.46
N GLY A 227 23.22 3.53 -11.19
CA GLY A 227 23.55 2.86 -9.93
C GLY A 227 22.59 3.15 -8.78
N MET A 228 22.87 2.55 -7.63
CA MET A 228 22.03 2.65 -6.44
C MET A 228 22.12 4.05 -5.80
N ARG A 229 20.97 4.58 -5.36
CA ARG A 229 20.88 5.73 -4.44
C ARG A 229 20.94 5.26 -2.99
N SER A 230 20.19 4.21 -2.67
CA SER A 230 20.09 3.57 -1.36
C SER A 230 19.88 2.06 -1.54
N ALA A 231 19.67 1.29 -0.47
CA ALA A 231 19.36 -0.14 -0.57
C ALA A 231 18.05 -0.45 -1.33
N VAL A 232 17.15 0.54 -1.46
CA VAL A 232 15.79 0.37 -1.98
C VAL A 232 15.47 1.22 -3.22
N GLU A 233 16.39 2.09 -3.65
CA GLU A 233 16.21 2.95 -4.83
C GLU A 233 17.48 3.03 -5.69
N ASN A 234 17.32 3.08 -7.01
CA ASN A 234 18.39 3.40 -7.98
C ASN A 234 18.15 4.75 -8.65
N ARG A 235 19.23 5.38 -9.11
CA ARG A 235 19.20 6.64 -9.87
C ARG A 235 18.97 6.33 -11.35
N ILE A 236 18.18 7.15 -12.02
CA ILE A 236 17.99 7.08 -13.47
C ILE A 236 18.15 8.46 -14.12
N SER A 237 18.51 8.46 -15.40
CA SER A 237 18.45 9.62 -16.28
C SER A 237 17.62 9.28 -17.51
N LEU A 238 16.69 10.16 -17.86
CA LEU A 238 15.94 10.11 -19.11
C LEU A 238 16.30 11.34 -19.95
N THR A 239 16.55 11.14 -21.23
CA THR A 239 16.86 12.23 -22.18
C THR A 239 16.10 12.01 -23.46
N GLY A 240 15.09 12.85 -23.69
CA GLY A 240 14.35 12.93 -24.95
C GLY A 240 14.82 14.09 -25.84
N PRO A 241 14.08 14.39 -26.93
CA PRO A 241 14.50 15.38 -27.93
C PRO A 241 14.65 16.81 -27.39
N ASP A 242 13.74 17.23 -26.50
CA ASP A 242 13.63 18.58 -25.97
C ASP A 242 13.50 18.63 -24.44
N TRP A 243 13.68 17.49 -23.77
CA TRP A 243 13.58 17.35 -22.31
C TRP A 243 14.63 16.36 -21.78
N ALA A 244 15.06 16.58 -20.55
CA ALA A 244 15.88 15.64 -19.82
C ALA A 244 15.54 15.75 -18.34
N LEU A 245 15.58 14.62 -17.62
CA LEU A 245 15.35 14.59 -16.19
C LEU A 245 16.22 13.53 -15.53
N GLU A 246 16.45 13.74 -14.23
CA GLU A 246 16.98 12.73 -13.32
C GLU A 246 15.90 12.39 -12.29
N SER A 247 15.82 11.11 -11.93
CA SER A 247 14.89 10.62 -10.92
C SER A 247 15.47 9.43 -10.18
N ASN A 248 14.75 8.95 -9.17
CA ASN A 248 15.05 7.72 -8.46
C ASN A 248 13.89 6.74 -8.65
N LEU A 249 14.17 5.47 -8.89
CA LEU A 249 13.13 4.43 -8.96
C LEU A 249 13.31 3.43 -7.82
N LYS A 250 12.19 2.98 -7.27
CA LYS A 250 12.13 1.78 -6.42
C LYS A 250 12.21 0.50 -7.24
N LEU A 251 11.75 0.56 -8.48
CA LEU A 251 11.83 -0.54 -9.43
C LEU A 251 13.24 -0.56 -10.02
N LEU A 252 14.04 -1.53 -9.57
CA LEU A 252 15.48 -1.54 -9.81
C LEU A 252 15.89 -2.11 -11.18
N GLY A 253 16.98 -1.56 -11.70
CA GLY A 253 17.70 -2.08 -12.87
C GLY A 253 17.46 -1.31 -14.16
N GLN A 254 18.36 -1.54 -15.14
CA GLN A 254 18.32 -0.87 -16.45
C GLN A 254 16.99 -1.03 -17.19
N HIS A 255 16.41 -2.24 -17.16
CA HIS A 255 15.10 -2.50 -17.77
C HIS A 255 13.95 -1.67 -17.14
N GLN A 256 14.08 -1.25 -15.88
CA GLN A 256 13.10 -0.37 -15.24
C GLN A 256 13.33 1.09 -15.60
N ALA A 257 14.57 1.52 -15.83
CA ALA A 257 14.85 2.83 -16.42
C ALA A 257 14.21 2.94 -17.82
N GLU A 258 14.30 1.88 -18.63
CA GLU A 258 13.64 1.80 -19.94
C GLU A 258 12.10 1.86 -19.81
N ASN A 259 11.51 1.08 -18.89
CA ASN A 259 10.06 1.18 -18.60
C ASN A 259 9.64 2.59 -18.16
N ALA A 260 10.47 3.27 -17.36
CA ALA A 260 10.23 4.64 -16.93
C ALA A 260 10.32 5.64 -18.10
N GLY A 261 11.26 5.43 -19.03
CA GLY A 261 11.33 6.20 -20.27
C GLY A 261 10.09 6.01 -21.15
N VAL A 262 9.56 4.79 -21.23
CA VAL A 262 8.29 4.51 -21.93
C VAL A 262 7.13 5.23 -21.24
N ALA A 263 6.99 5.10 -19.91
CA ALA A 263 5.94 5.76 -19.15
C ALA A 263 5.99 7.28 -19.27
N ALA A 264 7.17 7.89 -19.15
CA ALA A 264 7.36 9.33 -19.32
C ALA A 264 6.99 9.81 -20.73
N THR A 265 7.32 9.01 -21.75
CA THR A 265 6.99 9.33 -23.15
C THR A 265 5.48 9.23 -23.39
N LEU A 266 4.81 8.19 -22.86
CA LEU A 266 3.36 8.06 -22.91
C LEU A 266 2.67 9.25 -22.22
N ALA A 267 3.12 9.63 -21.03
CA ALA A 267 2.55 10.77 -20.31
C ALA A 267 2.64 12.07 -21.12
N ARG A 268 3.78 12.32 -21.77
CA ARG A 268 3.99 13.49 -22.64
C ARG A 268 3.20 13.43 -23.96
N GLN A 269 2.79 12.25 -24.42
CA GLN A 269 1.87 12.13 -25.57
C GLN A 269 0.43 12.51 -25.19
N LEU A 270 0.04 12.29 -23.93
CA LEU A 270 -1.32 12.48 -23.44
C LEU A 270 -1.57 13.89 -22.91
N THR A 271 -0.60 14.48 -22.22
CA THR A 271 -0.78 15.77 -21.55
C THR A 271 0.52 16.59 -21.52
N ASP A 272 0.38 17.91 -21.33
CA ASP A 272 1.51 18.82 -21.15
C ASP A 272 2.01 18.73 -19.70
N VAL A 273 2.96 17.82 -19.48
CA VAL A 273 3.55 17.53 -18.17
C VAL A 273 5.03 17.93 -18.14
N ASP A 274 5.42 18.62 -17.07
CA ASP A 274 6.81 19.02 -16.86
C ASP A 274 7.68 17.88 -16.31
N THR A 275 9.00 18.07 -16.35
CA THR A 275 9.97 17.05 -15.92
C THR A 275 9.98 16.81 -14.41
N GLU A 276 9.56 17.79 -13.60
CA GLU A 276 9.50 17.67 -12.15
C GLU A 276 8.36 16.73 -11.75
N THR A 277 7.17 16.96 -12.31
CA THR A 277 5.98 16.12 -12.13
C THR A 277 6.21 14.70 -12.65
N ILE A 278 6.88 14.52 -13.80
CA ILE A 278 7.29 13.17 -14.27
C ILE A 278 8.21 12.52 -13.23
N SER A 279 9.21 13.23 -12.73
CA SER A 279 10.16 12.68 -11.75
C SER A 279 9.47 12.27 -10.44
N GLU A 280 8.55 13.09 -9.93
CA GLU A 280 7.73 12.79 -8.76
C GLU A 280 6.87 11.54 -8.97
N GLY A 281 6.13 11.48 -10.09
CA GLY A 281 5.27 10.35 -10.42
C GLY A 281 6.05 9.04 -10.59
N LEU A 282 7.19 9.07 -11.28
CA LEU A 282 8.06 7.91 -11.45
C LEU A 282 8.60 7.39 -10.11
N ARG A 283 9.00 8.30 -9.22
CA ARG A 283 9.57 7.94 -7.91
C ARG A 283 8.52 7.46 -6.91
N ALA A 284 7.29 7.95 -7.03
CA ALA A 284 6.15 7.51 -6.21
C ALA A 284 5.66 6.10 -6.59
N ALA A 285 5.90 5.66 -7.84
CA ALA A 285 5.42 4.37 -8.33
C ALA A 285 5.98 3.19 -7.52
N THR A 286 5.09 2.32 -7.05
CA THR A 286 5.41 1.08 -6.32
C THR A 286 4.66 -0.08 -6.94
N LEU A 287 5.33 -1.22 -7.10
CA LEU A 287 4.68 -2.44 -7.59
C LEU A 287 5.08 -3.64 -6.73
N PRO A 288 4.16 -4.18 -5.91
CA PRO A 288 4.43 -5.35 -5.08
C PRO A 288 4.93 -6.56 -5.89
N GLY A 289 5.91 -7.28 -5.36
CA GLY A 289 6.48 -8.46 -6.01
C GLY A 289 7.43 -8.21 -7.19
N ARG A 290 7.97 -7.00 -7.32
CA ARG A 290 9.03 -6.66 -8.30
C ARG A 290 10.24 -6.12 -7.58
N PHE A 291 11.21 -7.00 -7.31
CA PHE A 291 12.36 -6.76 -6.44
C PHE A 291 11.96 -5.96 -5.18
N GLU A 292 10.90 -6.42 -4.51
CA GLU A 292 10.29 -5.71 -3.40
C GLU A 292 11.10 -5.99 -2.13
N VAL A 293 11.93 -5.02 -1.72
CA VAL A 293 12.71 -5.09 -0.48
C VAL A 293 11.77 -4.99 0.71
N ARG A 294 11.91 -5.87 1.69
CA ARG A 294 11.05 -5.95 2.89
C ARG A 294 11.79 -5.85 4.22
N SER A 295 13.11 -5.96 4.17
CA SER A 295 14.01 -5.73 5.29
C SER A 295 15.39 -5.45 4.70
N THR A 296 16.19 -4.64 5.39
CA THR A 296 17.59 -4.40 5.06
C THR A 296 18.56 -5.08 6.04
N ASP A 297 18.06 -5.64 7.14
CA ASP A 297 18.83 -6.38 8.14
C ASP A 297 18.00 -7.58 8.70
N PRO A 298 18.21 -8.82 8.20
CA PRO A 298 18.92 -9.14 6.97
C PRO A 298 18.22 -8.55 5.74
N MET A 299 18.91 -8.55 4.59
CA MET A 299 18.30 -8.15 3.32
C MET A 299 17.23 -9.18 2.92
N VAL A 300 15.96 -8.77 2.83
CA VAL A 300 14.86 -9.66 2.43
C VAL A 300 14.16 -9.10 1.20
N VAL A 301 14.12 -9.86 0.11
CA VAL A 301 13.53 -9.43 -1.18
C VAL A 301 12.48 -10.41 -1.66
N LEU A 302 11.33 -9.87 -2.10
CA LEU A 302 10.26 -10.63 -2.75
C LEU A 302 10.21 -10.32 -4.25
N ASP A 303 10.33 -11.33 -5.11
CA ASP A 303 10.28 -11.14 -6.56
C ASP A 303 9.46 -12.21 -7.30
N GLY A 304 8.56 -11.76 -8.17
CA GLY A 304 7.64 -12.60 -8.94
C GLY A 304 8.21 -13.21 -10.21
N SER A 305 9.54 -13.20 -10.40
CA SER A 305 10.21 -13.83 -11.54
C SER A 305 9.86 -15.31 -11.65
N HIS A 306 9.41 -15.71 -12.84
CA HIS A 306 8.80 -17.02 -13.07
C HIS A 306 9.18 -17.63 -14.44
N ASN A 307 10.25 -17.11 -15.06
CA ASN A 307 10.86 -17.62 -16.29
C ASN A 307 12.38 -17.38 -16.26
N PRO A 308 13.17 -18.08 -17.10
CA PRO A 308 14.63 -17.98 -17.07
C PRO A 308 15.18 -16.57 -17.33
N GLY A 309 14.57 -15.81 -18.26
CA GLY A 309 15.01 -14.44 -18.57
C GLY A 309 14.82 -13.49 -17.39
N ALA A 310 13.66 -13.54 -16.74
CA ALA A 310 13.37 -12.75 -15.54
C ALA A 310 14.31 -13.12 -14.37
N MET A 311 14.61 -14.41 -14.19
CA MET A 311 15.54 -14.87 -13.15
C MET A 311 16.99 -14.46 -13.39
N ALA A 312 17.43 -14.36 -14.66
CA ALA A 312 18.74 -13.81 -14.99
C ALA A 312 18.85 -12.32 -14.66
N THR A 313 17.79 -11.55 -14.94
CA THR A 313 17.69 -10.14 -14.51
C THR A 313 17.73 -10.03 -12.99
N LEU A 314 16.97 -10.87 -12.29
CA LEU A 314 16.95 -10.91 -10.83
C LEU A 314 18.34 -11.23 -10.25
N ALA A 315 19.04 -12.22 -10.80
CA ALA A 315 20.41 -12.54 -10.39
C ALA A 315 21.37 -11.35 -10.56
N THR A 316 21.27 -10.63 -11.67
CA THR A 316 22.07 -9.42 -11.92
C THR A 316 21.77 -8.30 -10.91
N LEU A 317 20.53 -8.22 -10.42
CA LEU A 317 20.16 -7.26 -9.37
C LEU A 317 20.72 -7.67 -8.01
N ILE A 318 20.69 -8.96 -7.67
CA ILE A 318 21.24 -9.48 -6.41
C ILE A 318 22.74 -9.22 -6.31
N GLU A 319 23.49 -9.38 -7.42
CA GLU A 319 24.94 -9.10 -7.48
C GLU A 319 25.33 -7.65 -7.16
N ARG A 320 24.36 -6.72 -7.07
CA ARG A 320 24.59 -5.32 -6.69
C ARG A 320 24.71 -5.13 -5.19
N TYR A 321 24.28 -6.11 -4.40
CA TYR A 321 24.30 -6.07 -2.94
C TYR A 321 25.51 -6.83 -2.43
N ASP A 322 26.16 -6.27 -1.42
CA ASP A 322 27.16 -6.99 -0.63
C ASP A 322 26.41 -7.83 0.41
N TYR A 323 26.66 -9.14 0.41
CA TYR A 323 26.10 -10.08 1.38
C TYR A 323 27.03 -11.29 1.54
N ASP A 324 26.95 -11.97 2.68
CA ASP A 324 27.76 -13.15 3.00
C ASP A 324 27.14 -14.43 2.39
N ASP A 325 25.93 -14.80 2.81
CA ASP A 325 25.22 -15.98 2.31
C ASP A 325 23.86 -15.65 1.65
N LEU A 326 23.51 -16.40 0.61
CA LEU A 326 22.21 -16.31 -0.07
C LEU A 326 21.28 -17.46 0.34
N HIS A 327 20.14 -17.13 0.94
CA HIS A 327 19.06 -18.04 1.28
C HIS A 327 17.88 -17.84 0.33
N VAL A 328 17.39 -18.90 -0.32
CA VAL A 328 16.34 -18.79 -1.34
C VAL A 328 15.11 -19.60 -0.97
N VAL A 329 13.96 -18.94 -0.84
CA VAL A 329 12.64 -19.57 -0.87
C VAL A 329 12.15 -19.62 -2.31
N PHE A 330 12.02 -20.82 -2.86
CA PHE A 330 11.66 -20.99 -4.27
C PHE A 330 10.37 -21.79 -4.43
N ALA A 331 9.41 -21.21 -5.15
CA ALA A 331 8.08 -21.78 -5.37
C ALA A 331 7.55 -21.43 -6.77
N ALA A 332 7.49 -22.43 -7.66
CA ALA A 332 7.15 -22.27 -9.07
C ALA A 332 5.99 -23.20 -9.51
N MET A 333 5.44 -22.94 -10.70
CA MET A 333 4.41 -23.79 -11.32
C MET A 333 5.05 -24.96 -12.08
N GLU A 334 4.34 -26.08 -12.20
CA GLU A 334 4.85 -27.33 -12.80
C GLU A 334 5.20 -27.20 -14.29
N ASP A 335 4.53 -26.28 -15.00
CA ASP A 335 4.73 -26.01 -16.43
C ASP A 335 5.94 -25.10 -16.73
N LYS A 336 6.67 -24.62 -15.72
CA LYS A 336 7.79 -23.69 -15.90
C LYS A 336 9.14 -24.41 -16.01
N GLU A 337 10.08 -23.78 -16.71
CA GLU A 337 11.46 -24.23 -16.86
C GLU A 337 12.31 -23.93 -15.61
N TYR A 338 11.86 -24.40 -14.43
CA TYR A 338 12.48 -24.04 -13.14
C TYR A 338 13.92 -24.51 -12.98
N GLU A 339 14.36 -25.57 -13.69
CA GLU A 339 15.78 -25.97 -13.71
C GLU A 339 16.67 -24.87 -14.30
N GLN A 340 16.24 -24.26 -15.41
CA GLN A 340 16.96 -23.16 -16.05
C GLN A 340 16.90 -21.89 -15.18
N MET A 341 15.75 -21.63 -14.55
CA MET A 341 15.58 -20.52 -13.60
C MET A 341 16.52 -20.61 -12.40
N ILE A 342 16.67 -21.81 -11.81
CA ILE A 342 17.54 -22.02 -10.66
C ILE A 342 19.00 -21.89 -11.08
N ALA A 343 19.37 -22.38 -12.27
CA ALA A 343 20.73 -22.31 -12.78
C ALA A 343 21.25 -20.88 -13.04
N THR A 344 20.38 -19.86 -13.10
CA THR A 344 20.80 -18.45 -13.24
C THR A 344 21.11 -17.78 -11.90
N LEU A 345 20.71 -18.38 -10.77
CA LEU A 345 20.93 -17.77 -9.45
C LEU A 345 22.43 -17.75 -9.09
N PRO A 346 22.86 -16.76 -8.28
CA PRO A 346 24.16 -16.82 -7.61
C PRO A 346 24.29 -18.06 -6.71
N ALA A 347 25.49 -18.30 -6.17
CA ALA A 347 25.71 -19.41 -5.25
C ALA A 347 24.75 -19.34 -4.05
N VAL A 348 23.97 -20.39 -3.84
CA VAL A 348 22.95 -20.48 -2.78
C VAL A 348 23.50 -21.28 -1.59
N GLU A 349 23.48 -20.72 -0.39
CA GLU A 349 23.84 -21.44 0.83
C GLU A 349 22.69 -22.38 1.22
N THR A 350 21.48 -21.84 1.42
CA THR A 350 20.31 -22.66 1.74
C THR A 350 19.14 -22.40 0.79
N ALA A 351 18.65 -23.44 0.13
CA ALA A 351 17.43 -23.42 -0.66
C ALA A 351 16.26 -24.05 0.11
N PHE A 352 15.14 -23.33 0.19
CA PHE A 352 13.86 -23.78 0.72
C PHE A 352 12.89 -24.00 -0.44
N ALA A 353 12.79 -25.26 -0.89
CA ALA A 353 11.84 -25.66 -1.91
C ALA A 353 10.43 -25.68 -1.32
N ALA A 354 9.58 -24.76 -1.77
CA ALA A 354 8.26 -24.51 -1.23
C ALA A 354 7.14 -24.68 -2.26
N ARG A 355 5.90 -24.82 -1.76
CA ARG A 355 4.72 -25.04 -2.58
C ARG A 355 3.62 -24.02 -2.28
N PRO A 356 3.32 -23.09 -3.21
CA PRO A 356 2.20 -22.16 -3.05
C PRO A 356 0.88 -22.94 -3.17
N LYS A 357 -0.18 -22.46 -2.52
CA LYS A 357 -1.49 -23.15 -2.46
C LYS A 357 -2.31 -22.95 -3.73
N VAL A 358 -1.82 -23.50 -4.83
CA VAL A 358 -2.50 -23.57 -6.13
C VAL A 358 -2.29 -24.94 -6.79
N ASP A 359 -3.30 -25.43 -7.50
CA ASP A 359 -3.33 -26.80 -8.04
C ASP A 359 -2.17 -27.09 -9.01
N ARG A 360 -1.74 -26.08 -9.78
CA ARG A 360 -0.66 -26.18 -10.78
C ARG A 360 0.76 -26.00 -10.22
N ALA A 361 0.90 -25.86 -8.90
CA ALA A 361 2.22 -25.70 -8.27
C ALA A 361 3.06 -26.98 -8.39
N ALA A 362 4.35 -26.82 -8.69
CA ALA A 362 5.32 -27.92 -8.66
C ALA A 362 5.43 -28.51 -7.23
N SER A 363 5.81 -29.78 -7.14
CA SER A 363 6.04 -30.43 -5.84
C SER A 363 7.35 -29.96 -5.20
N THR A 364 7.41 -29.99 -3.86
CA THR A 364 8.65 -29.66 -3.14
C THR A 364 9.76 -30.65 -3.46
N GLU A 365 9.45 -31.90 -3.78
CA GLU A 365 10.43 -32.89 -4.24
C GLU A 365 11.08 -32.52 -5.57
N SER A 366 10.30 -32.13 -6.58
CA SER A 366 10.84 -31.78 -7.90
C SER A 366 11.68 -30.50 -7.83
N LEU A 367 11.21 -29.50 -7.06
CA LEU A 367 11.96 -28.27 -6.86
C LEU A 367 13.26 -28.51 -6.07
N ALA A 368 13.22 -29.32 -5.01
CA ALA A 368 14.43 -29.67 -4.25
C ALA A 368 15.46 -30.43 -5.11
N ALA A 369 15.00 -31.33 -5.97
CA ALA A 369 15.87 -32.04 -6.91
C ALA A 369 16.57 -31.07 -7.89
N ALA A 370 15.90 -30.01 -8.32
CA ALA A 370 16.48 -28.99 -9.21
C ALA A 370 17.56 -28.14 -8.52
N PHE A 371 17.57 -28.06 -7.18
CA PHE A 371 18.64 -27.41 -6.41
C PHE A 371 19.82 -28.33 -6.07
N GLU A 372 19.75 -29.64 -6.38
CA GLU A 372 20.86 -30.56 -6.10
C GLU A 372 22.13 -30.13 -6.86
N GLY A 373 23.18 -29.76 -6.11
CA GLY A 373 24.44 -29.26 -6.67
C GLY A 373 24.43 -27.77 -7.04
N GLN A 374 23.31 -27.07 -6.85
CA GLN A 374 23.18 -25.61 -7.01
C GLN A 374 23.13 -24.87 -5.66
N ALA A 375 22.71 -25.56 -4.59
CA ALA A 375 22.74 -25.05 -3.22
C ALA A 375 23.58 -25.93 -2.29
N ALA A 376 24.20 -25.35 -1.26
CA ALA A 376 24.95 -26.11 -0.26
C ALA A 376 24.00 -26.98 0.60
N GLN A 377 22.82 -26.46 0.91
CA GLN A 377 21.76 -27.15 1.65
C GLN A 377 20.41 -26.97 0.95
N VAL A 378 19.60 -28.03 0.95
CA VAL A 378 18.25 -28.00 0.39
C VAL A 378 17.24 -28.53 1.41
N GLN A 379 16.24 -27.73 1.73
CA GLN A 379 15.15 -28.06 2.63
C GLN A 379 13.81 -28.08 1.87
N ARG A 380 12.97 -29.07 2.17
CA ARG A 380 11.61 -29.16 1.64
C ARG A 380 10.62 -28.62 2.67
N VAL A 381 9.84 -27.62 2.29
CA VAL A 381 8.88 -26.96 3.17
C VAL A 381 7.56 -26.74 2.43
N GLU A 382 6.50 -27.46 2.79
CA GLU A 382 5.20 -27.46 2.07
C GLU A 382 4.41 -26.13 2.11
N SER A 383 4.90 -25.12 2.83
CA SER A 383 4.25 -23.83 3.01
C SER A 383 5.25 -22.73 2.71
N VAL A 384 4.88 -21.81 1.81
CA VAL A 384 5.71 -20.64 1.49
C VAL A 384 5.86 -19.70 2.70
N PRO A 385 4.81 -19.39 3.48
CA PRO A 385 4.97 -18.64 4.74
C PRO A 385 6.00 -19.29 5.68
N GLU A 386 5.90 -20.60 5.91
CA GLU A 386 6.85 -21.32 6.77
C GLU A 386 8.28 -21.30 6.22
N ALA A 387 8.44 -21.47 4.90
CA ALA A 387 9.74 -21.42 4.24
C ALA A 387 10.38 -20.03 4.41
N THR A 388 9.57 -18.98 4.31
CA THR A 388 9.99 -17.59 4.51
C THR A 388 10.46 -17.36 5.95
N GLU A 389 9.70 -17.82 6.94
CA GLU A 389 10.13 -17.73 8.35
C GLU A 389 11.45 -18.46 8.60
N ARG A 390 11.63 -19.65 8.03
CA ARG A 390 12.87 -20.43 8.20
C ARG A 390 14.06 -19.81 7.49
N ALA A 391 13.85 -19.20 6.33
CA ALA A 391 14.91 -18.51 5.60
C ALA A 391 15.38 -17.28 6.38
N ILE A 392 14.45 -16.46 6.88
CA ILE A 392 14.79 -15.29 7.72
C ILE A 392 15.46 -15.72 9.03
N ALA A 393 14.98 -16.77 9.68
CA ALA A 393 15.58 -17.26 10.93
C ALA A 393 16.95 -17.95 10.74
N ALA A 394 17.28 -18.36 9.51
CA ALA A 394 18.57 -18.96 9.17
C ALA A 394 19.61 -17.92 8.73
N ALA A 395 19.17 -16.70 8.40
CA ALA A 395 20.00 -15.61 7.93
C ALA A 395 20.62 -14.81 9.09
N ASP A 396 21.92 -14.55 9.00
CA ASP A 396 22.59 -13.54 9.84
C ASP A 396 22.34 -12.12 9.27
N ALA A 397 22.71 -11.07 10.00
CA ALA A 397 22.43 -9.66 9.63
C ALA A 397 22.96 -9.27 8.23
N ASP A 398 24.12 -9.81 7.84
CA ASP A 398 24.79 -9.53 6.57
C ASP A 398 24.40 -10.51 5.43
N ASP A 399 23.37 -11.36 5.65
CA ASP A 399 22.88 -12.31 4.65
C ASP A 399 21.76 -11.75 3.76
N PHE A 400 21.51 -12.45 2.65
CA PHE A 400 20.44 -12.14 1.69
C PHE A 400 19.39 -13.25 1.67
N VAL A 401 18.12 -12.89 1.84
CA VAL A 401 16.96 -13.77 1.73
C VAL A 401 16.13 -13.39 0.50
N LEU A 402 15.98 -14.32 -0.43
CA LEU A 402 15.18 -14.15 -1.63
C LEU A 402 13.94 -15.05 -1.62
N VAL A 403 12.75 -14.49 -1.84
CA VAL A 403 11.54 -15.25 -2.18
C VAL A 403 11.24 -15.09 -3.67
N ALA A 404 11.29 -16.18 -4.43
CA ALA A 404 11.13 -16.15 -5.89
C ALA A 404 10.41 -17.37 -6.48
N GLY A 405 10.20 -17.34 -7.79
CA GLY A 405 9.67 -18.45 -8.61
C GLY A 405 8.23 -18.26 -9.07
N SER A 406 7.43 -17.44 -8.38
CA SER A 406 6.09 -17.05 -8.82
C SER A 406 5.50 -15.89 -8.02
N LEU A 407 4.59 -15.13 -8.63
CA LEU A 407 3.76 -14.14 -7.91
C LEU A 407 2.87 -14.76 -6.82
N TYR A 408 2.56 -16.06 -6.91
CA TYR A 408 1.84 -16.75 -5.82
C TYR A 408 2.73 -16.90 -4.59
N ALA A 409 4.01 -17.27 -4.77
CA ALA A 409 4.96 -17.35 -3.68
C ALA A 409 5.14 -15.99 -2.99
N VAL A 410 5.30 -14.93 -3.79
CA VAL A 410 5.35 -13.55 -3.29
C VAL A 410 4.10 -13.23 -2.46
N ALA A 411 2.89 -13.50 -2.99
CA ALA A 411 1.65 -13.20 -2.29
C ALA A 411 1.59 -13.91 -0.93
N GLU A 412 2.02 -15.18 -0.83
CA GLU A 412 2.01 -15.91 0.46
C GLU A 412 3.08 -15.43 1.44
N ALA A 413 4.28 -15.10 0.95
CA ALA A 413 5.34 -14.56 1.79
C ALA A 413 5.00 -13.17 2.32
N ARG A 414 4.42 -12.31 1.46
CA ARG A 414 4.08 -10.91 1.78
C ARG A 414 3.11 -10.79 2.95
N ASP A 415 2.26 -11.79 3.19
CA ASP A 415 1.34 -11.85 4.34
C ASP A 415 2.07 -11.66 5.68
N ARG A 416 3.37 -12.00 5.79
CA ARG A 416 4.19 -11.74 6.99
C ARG A 416 4.19 -10.27 7.41
N TRP A 417 4.17 -9.35 6.44
CA TRP A 417 4.28 -7.91 6.66
C TRP A 417 2.94 -7.21 6.58
N SER A 418 2.05 -7.63 5.68
CA SER A 418 0.77 -6.94 5.45
C SER A 418 -0.39 -7.44 6.31
N ARG A 419 -0.25 -8.57 7.02
CA ARG A 419 -1.31 -9.10 7.88
C ARG A 419 -1.34 -8.37 9.22
N LEU A 420 -2.51 -7.85 9.56
CA LEU A 420 -2.81 -7.26 10.86
C LEU A 420 -3.56 -8.25 11.76
N VAL A 421 -3.28 -8.17 13.06
CA VAL A 421 -4.10 -8.77 14.13
C VAL A 421 -4.84 -7.61 14.78
N VAL A 422 -6.12 -7.48 14.45
CA VAL A 422 -6.94 -6.35 14.84
C VAL A 422 -7.63 -6.63 16.17
N PRO A 423 -7.42 -5.83 17.22
CA PRO A 423 -8.19 -5.97 18.45
C PRO A 423 -9.64 -5.55 18.19
N GLY A 424 -10.60 -6.36 18.61
CA GLY A 424 -12.02 -5.98 18.57
C GLY A 424 -12.48 -5.35 19.88
N ASP A 425 -13.73 -4.88 19.89
CA ASP A 425 -14.37 -4.36 21.09
C ASP A 425 -14.32 -5.39 22.23
N ASN A 426 -13.59 -5.06 23.29
CA ASN A 426 -13.68 -5.80 24.53
C ASN A 426 -15.11 -5.66 25.03
N LEU A 427 -15.89 -6.75 25.00
CA LEU A 427 -17.19 -6.79 25.67
C LEU A 427 -16.96 -6.49 27.16
N GLN A 428 -17.16 -5.24 27.56
CA GLN A 428 -17.34 -4.92 28.96
C GLN A 428 -18.55 -5.71 29.46
N GLN A 429 -18.26 -6.71 30.30
CA GLN A 429 -19.18 -7.26 31.28
C GLN A 429 -20.47 -7.87 30.70
N ALA A 430 -20.35 -9.02 30.04
CA ALA A 430 -21.47 -9.96 30.04
C ALA A 430 -21.58 -10.61 31.43
N SER A 431 -22.32 -10.01 32.35
CA SER A 431 -22.85 -10.79 33.47
C SER A 431 -23.77 -11.84 32.85
N THR A 432 -23.33 -13.09 32.79
CA THR A 432 -24.13 -14.20 32.27
C THR A 432 -25.39 -14.33 33.12
N GLY A 433 -26.48 -13.72 32.64
CA GLY A 433 -27.81 -13.92 33.18
C GLY A 433 -28.31 -15.29 32.76
N GLU A 434 -28.03 -16.32 33.57
CA GLU A 434 -28.98 -17.40 33.89
C GLU A 434 -28.36 -18.38 34.92
N THR A 435 -28.86 -18.29 36.17
CA THR A 435 -28.76 -19.33 37.21
C THR A 435 -27.38 -19.72 37.78
N ALA A 436 -26.49 -18.77 38.06
CA ALA A 436 -25.35 -19.04 38.94
C ALA A 436 -25.73 -18.88 40.42
N LYS A 437 -25.75 -19.99 41.16
CA LYS A 437 -25.77 -19.98 42.63
C LYS A 437 -24.56 -19.21 43.16
N ALA A 438 -24.78 -18.47 44.24
CA ALA A 438 -23.77 -17.76 45.01
C ALA A 438 -22.48 -18.58 45.20
N GLY A 439 -21.48 -18.23 44.40
CA GLY A 439 -20.10 -18.64 44.45
C GLY A 439 -19.34 -17.66 43.57
N SER A 440 -18.32 -17.01 44.13
CA SER A 440 -17.49 -16.02 43.43
C SER A 440 -16.75 -16.69 42.27
N GLU A 441 -17.33 -16.67 41.07
CA GLU A 441 -16.55 -16.90 39.86
C GLU A 441 -15.82 -15.57 39.53
N PRO A 442 -14.49 -15.60 39.32
CA PRO A 442 -13.74 -14.41 38.97
C PRO A 442 -14.25 -13.85 37.63
N GLU A 443 -14.32 -12.53 37.52
CA GLU A 443 -14.62 -11.83 36.27
C GLU A 443 -13.72 -12.37 35.15
N ILE A 444 -14.31 -13.01 34.14
CA ILE A 444 -13.58 -13.58 33.01
C ILE A 444 -13.43 -12.48 31.96
N HIS A 445 -12.27 -11.81 31.95
CA HIS A 445 -11.91 -10.87 30.89
C HIS A 445 -11.69 -11.66 29.59
N GLN A 446 -12.61 -11.53 28.64
CA GLN A 446 -12.46 -12.09 27.30
C GLN A 446 -12.01 -10.98 26.34
N GLN A 447 -11.02 -11.30 25.53
CA GLN A 447 -10.53 -10.45 24.45
C GLN A 447 -11.02 -11.02 23.12
N MET A 448 -11.32 -10.12 22.19
CA MET A 448 -11.67 -10.46 20.81
C MET A 448 -10.57 -9.93 19.89
N LEU A 449 -10.11 -10.76 18.96
CA LEU A 449 -9.13 -10.39 17.94
C LEU A 449 -9.65 -10.86 16.58
N SER A 450 -9.39 -10.10 15.53
CA SER A 450 -9.70 -10.46 14.14
C SER A 450 -8.41 -10.53 13.33
N VAL A 451 -8.28 -11.53 12.46
CA VAL A 451 -7.10 -11.70 11.61
C VAL A 451 -7.50 -12.35 10.31
N THR A 452 -6.91 -11.88 9.21
CA THR A 452 -7.10 -12.50 7.90
C THR A 452 -5.99 -13.51 7.62
N LEU A 453 -6.36 -14.74 7.22
CA LEU A 453 -5.44 -15.87 7.08
C LEU A 453 -5.71 -16.69 5.83
N ARG A 454 -4.72 -17.50 5.41
CA ARG A 454 -4.94 -18.55 4.42
C ARG A 454 -5.80 -19.67 5.01
N ARG A 455 -6.53 -20.40 4.17
CA ARG A 455 -7.50 -21.43 4.61
C ARG A 455 -6.90 -22.50 5.51
N ASP A 456 -5.68 -22.95 5.22
CA ASP A 456 -4.96 -23.95 6.01
C ASP A 456 -4.50 -23.38 7.36
N GLN A 457 -3.94 -22.16 7.37
CA GLN A 457 -3.61 -21.43 8.60
C GLN A 457 -4.84 -21.23 9.50
N ALA A 458 -5.95 -20.76 8.94
CA ALA A 458 -7.20 -20.53 9.67
C ALA A 458 -7.76 -21.83 10.28
N GLY A 459 -7.72 -22.93 9.52
CA GLY A 459 -8.18 -24.25 10.01
C GLY A 459 -7.37 -24.76 11.20
N VAL A 460 -6.05 -24.61 11.15
CA VAL A 460 -5.15 -24.99 12.25
C VAL A 460 -5.33 -24.07 13.45
N LEU A 461 -5.35 -22.75 13.24
CA LEU A 461 -5.57 -21.76 14.29
C LEU A 461 -6.88 -22.02 15.05
N LYS A 462 -7.95 -22.29 14.31
CA LYS A 462 -9.25 -22.63 14.87
C LYS A 462 -9.17 -23.83 15.79
N GLN A 463 -8.57 -24.92 15.31
CA GLN A 463 -8.43 -26.14 16.10
C GLN A 463 -7.62 -25.88 17.38
N GLU A 464 -6.49 -25.18 17.28
CA GLU A 464 -5.63 -24.91 18.44
C GLU A 464 -6.29 -24.01 19.48
N LEU A 465 -7.04 -22.97 19.07
CA LEU A 465 -7.76 -22.11 20.01
C LEU A 465 -8.93 -22.84 20.68
N GLU A 466 -9.68 -23.65 19.94
CA GLU A 466 -10.76 -24.49 20.48
C GLU A 466 -10.20 -25.51 21.50
N ASP A 467 -9.03 -26.10 21.24
CA ASP A 467 -8.35 -26.99 22.17
C ASP A 467 -7.80 -26.28 23.41
N CYS A 468 -7.60 -24.95 23.36
CA CYS A 468 -7.32 -24.10 24.52
C CYS A 468 -8.61 -23.66 25.24
N GLY A 469 -9.79 -23.98 24.68
CA GLY A 469 -11.11 -23.62 25.21
C GLY A 469 -11.58 -22.21 24.82
N GLY A 470 -10.90 -21.56 23.88
CA GLY A 470 -11.40 -20.33 23.24
C GLY A 470 -12.40 -20.63 22.13
N THR A 471 -12.90 -19.59 21.47
CA THR A 471 -13.80 -19.70 20.32
C THR A 471 -13.14 -19.09 19.10
N CYS A 472 -13.24 -19.77 17.96
CA CYS A 472 -12.74 -19.27 16.68
C CYS A 472 -13.81 -19.41 15.59
N THR A 473 -14.12 -18.30 14.94
CA THR A 473 -15.04 -18.24 13.80
C THR A 473 -14.25 -17.89 12.55
N CYS A 474 -14.49 -18.61 11.46
CA CYS A 474 -13.85 -18.34 10.17
C CYS A 474 -14.92 -18.04 9.12
N SER A 475 -14.71 -17.03 8.30
CA SER A 475 -15.61 -16.62 7.22
C SER A 475 -14.84 -16.36 5.94
N THR A 476 -15.34 -16.85 4.81
CA THR A 476 -14.87 -16.46 3.47
C THR A 476 -15.74 -15.35 2.86
N VAL A 477 -16.80 -14.95 3.55
CA VAL A 477 -17.79 -14.00 3.03
C VAL A 477 -17.13 -12.63 2.90
N GLY A 478 -17.09 -12.12 1.67
CA GLY A 478 -16.57 -10.79 1.37
C GLY A 478 -15.05 -10.66 1.41
N MET A 479 -14.34 -11.78 1.57
CA MET A 479 -12.87 -11.81 1.61
C MET A 479 -12.25 -11.93 0.21
N PRO A 480 -10.99 -11.49 0.04
CA PRO A 480 -10.22 -11.82 -1.15
C PRO A 480 -10.16 -13.34 -1.38
N GLU A 481 -10.10 -13.75 -2.65
CA GLU A 481 -10.16 -15.15 -3.11
C GLU A 481 -9.31 -16.14 -2.31
N LYS A 482 -8.13 -15.69 -1.85
CA LYS A 482 -7.10 -16.51 -1.22
C LYS A 482 -7.14 -16.48 0.31
N LEU A 483 -8.03 -15.69 0.92
CA LEU A 483 -8.01 -15.35 2.33
C LEU A 483 -9.33 -15.68 3.06
N VAL A 484 -9.24 -15.78 4.38
CA VAL A 484 -10.32 -16.12 5.32
C VAL A 484 -10.24 -15.16 6.49
N ASP A 485 -11.34 -14.46 6.77
CA ASP A 485 -11.49 -13.67 7.99
C ASP A 485 -11.66 -14.62 9.18
N THR A 486 -10.91 -14.39 10.24
CA THR A 486 -10.84 -15.27 11.39
C THR A 486 -10.93 -14.46 12.68
N THR A 487 -12.07 -14.60 13.37
CA THR A 487 -12.32 -13.97 14.67
C THR A 487 -12.00 -14.94 15.81
N LEU A 488 -11.15 -14.51 16.72
CA LEU A 488 -10.69 -15.22 17.90
C LEU A 488 -11.32 -14.60 19.15
N SER A 489 -11.80 -15.43 20.06
CA SER A 489 -12.25 -14.99 21.37
C SER A 489 -11.71 -15.91 22.46
N GLY A 490 -11.09 -15.32 23.48
CA GLY A 490 -10.44 -16.07 24.54
C GLY A 490 -10.02 -15.21 25.72
N THR A 491 -9.64 -15.86 26.81
CA THR A 491 -9.00 -15.20 27.96
C THR A 491 -7.50 -15.02 27.70
N PRO A 492 -6.81 -14.10 28.41
CA PRO A 492 -5.36 -13.92 28.28
C PRO A 492 -4.57 -15.23 28.44
N ARG A 493 -5.00 -16.10 29.35
CA ARG A 493 -4.38 -17.43 29.55
C ARG A 493 -4.56 -18.36 28.35
N GLN A 494 -5.71 -18.31 27.69
CA GLN A 494 -5.99 -19.13 26.52
C GLN A 494 -5.19 -18.64 25.31
N PHE A 495 -5.07 -17.32 25.15
CA PHE A 495 -4.20 -16.75 24.12
C PHE A 495 -2.72 -17.09 24.37
N GLN A 496 -2.24 -17.02 25.61
CA GLN A 496 -0.87 -17.47 25.93
C GLN A 496 -0.64 -18.95 25.57
N GLN A 497 -1.61 -19.82 25.89
CA GLN A 497 -1.52 -21.24 25.49
C GLN A 497 -1.57 -21.42 23.98
N LEU A 498 -2.36 -20.59 23.28
CA LEU A 498 -2.44 -20.61 21.83
C LEU A 498 -1.09 -20.22 21.21
N THR A 499 -0.48 -19.12 21.65
CA THR A 499 0.77 -18.61 21.07
C THR A 499 1.91 -19.62 21.28
N ASP A 500 2.01 -20.22 22.48
CA ASP A 500 2.95 -21.30 22.78
C ASP A 500 2.83 -22.50 21.81
N ARG A 501 1.60 -22.86 21.43
CA ARG A 501 1.36 -23.96 20.50
C ARG A 501 1.72 -23.57 19.06
N LEU A 502 1.21 -22.43 18.60
CA LEU A 502 1.42 -21.92 17.24
C LEU A 502 2.90 -21.72 16.89
N ALA A 503 3.73 -21.37 17.89
CA ALA A 503 5.17 -21.17 17.73
C ALA A 503 5.91 -22.33 17.03
N SER A 504 5.39 -23.55 17.10
CA SER A 504 6.01 -24.75 16.52
C SER A 504 5.15 -25.52 15.52
N THR A 505 3.96 -25.01 15.19
CA THR A 505 2.97 -25.73 14.36
C THR A 505 3.33 -25.74 12.86
N GLY A 506 4.20 -24.83 12.43
CA GLY A 506 4.53 -24.62 11.02
C GLY A 506 3.54 -23.67 10.32
N LEU A 507 3.49 -23.72 8.98
CA LEU A 507 2.64 -22.85 8.14
C LEU A 507 2.91 -21.34 8.30
N GLY A 508 4.03 -20.93 8.89
CA GLY A 508 4.27 -19.53 9.25
C GLY A 508 3.44 -19.03 10.44
N LEU A 509 2.77 -19.93 11.17
CA LEU A 509 1.95 -19.58 12.34
C LEU A 509 2.79 -19.14 13.54
N GLY A 510 4.09 -19.43 13.56
CA GLY A 510 5.01 -18.89 14.57
C GLY A 510 5.07 -17.37 14.53
N ARG A 511 5.09 -16.77 13.34
CA ARG A 511 5.00 -15.30 13.20
C ARG A 511 3.65 -14.76 13.67
N LEU A 512 2.55 -15.48 13.38
CA LEU A 512 1.24 -15.10 13.90
C LEU A 512 1.22 -15.14 15.44
N ALA A 513 1.88 -16.11 16.06
CA ALA A 513 2.02 -16.17 17.52
C ALA A 513 2.69 -14.90 18.07
N THR A 514 3.81 -14.47 17.47
CA THR A 514 4.47 -13.21 17.84
C THR A 514 3.57 -11.98 17.65
N GLN A 515 2.79 -11.93 16.57
CA GLN A 515 1.85 -10.82 16.32
C GLN A 515 0.71 -10.79 17.37
N LEU A 516 0.18 -11.96 17.73
CA LEU A 516 -0.82 -12.10 18.79
C LEU A 516 -0.25 -11.64 20.13
N GLU A 517 0.98 -12.05 20.47
CA GLU A 517 1.66 -11.64 21.71
C GLU A 517 1.84 -10.13 21.78
N GLY A 518 2.33 -9.50 20.69
CA GLY A 518 2.50 -8.05 20.63
C GLY A 518 1.18 -7.28 20.75
N THR A 519 0.09 -7.80 20.15
CA THR A 519 -1.25 -7.18 20.24
C THR A 519 -1.84 -7.29 21.65
N LEU A 520 -1.46 -8.34 22.39
CA LEU A 520 -1.99 -8.64 23.72
C LEU A 520 -1.13 -8.07 24.86
N SER A 521 0.11 -7.69 24.59
CA SER A 521 1.01 -7.08 25.57
C SER A 521 0.71 -5.59 25.80
N ASP A 522 1.14 -5.08 26.96
CA ASP A 522 1.12 -3.64 27.22
C ASP A 522 2.01 -2.93 26.19
N ARG A 523 1.49 -1.85 25.62
CA ARG A 523 2.20 -1.03 24.64
C ARG A 523 3.15 -0.08 25.38
N SER A 524 4.39 0.01 24.92
CA SER A 524 5.37 1.00 25.38
C SER A 524 6.02 1.60 24.15
N PHE A 525 6.21 2.92 24.19
CA PHE A 525 6.71 3.69 23.06
C PHE A 525 7.82 4.63 23.55
N PRO A 526 8.51 5.36 22.67
CA PRO A 526 9.34 6.48 23.11
C PRO A 526 8.49 7.64 23.68
N PRO A 527 9.02 8.44 24.62
CA PRO A 527 8.41 9.71 24.99
C PRO A 527 8.15 10.59 23.75
N PRO A 528 7.06 11.38 23.72
CA PRO A 528 6.10 11.62 24.80
C PRO A 528 4.92 10.63 24.85
N PHE A 529 4.96 9.51 24.11
CA PHE A 529 3.84 8.58 23.99
C PHE A 529 3.79 7.49 25.08
N ASP A 530 4.87 7.32 25.87
CA ASP A 530 4.96 6.35 26.97
C ASP A 530 4.41 6.90 28.30
N ARG A 531 3.08 7.02 28.40
CA ARG A 531 2.44 7.61 29.57
C ARG A 531 1.01 7.13 29.79
N GLU A 532 0.52 7.29 31.01
CA GLU A 532 -0.85 6.90 31.39
C GLU A 532 -1.94 7.77 30.73
N GLU A 533 -1.63 9.04 30.44
CA GLU A 533 -2.58 10.00 29.85
C GLU A 533 -2.14 10.32 28.42
N ALA A 534 -3.06 10.34 27.45
CA ALA A 534 -2.74 10.73 26.09
C ALA A 534 -1.99 12.07 26.03
N ALA A 535 -0.97 12.17 25.18
CA ALA A 535 -0.19 13.39 25.02
C ALA A 535 -1.00 14.49 24.30
N VAL A 536 -0.70 15.75 24.61
CA VAL A 536 -1.32 16.91 23.96
C VAL A 536 -0.34 17.54 22.97
N MET A 537 -0.70 17.49 21.69
CA MET A 537 -0.01 18.18 20.60
C MET A 537 -0.70 19.50 20.27
N GLY A 538 -0.04 20.62 20.59
CA GLY A 538 -0.56 21.97 20.38
C GLY A 538 -0.20 22.53 19.01
N ILE A 539 -1.21 23.00 18.26
CA ILE A 539 -1.02 23.54 16.90
C ILE A 539 -0.56 25.00 16.96
N LEU A 540 0.64 25.29 16.46
CA LEU A 540 1.23 26.61 16.33
C LEU A 540 1.43 27.00 14.85
N ASN A 541 0.43 27.67 14.27
CA ASN A 541 0.50 28.13 12.87
C ASN A 541 1.28 29.45 12.73
N VAL A 542 2.42 29.42 12.03
CA VAL A 542 3.29 30.57 11.73
C VAL A 542 2.99 31.16 10.34
N THR A 543 1.71 31.45 10.08
CA THR A 543 1.27 32.06 8.80
C THR A 543 1.06 33.57 8.94
N PRO A 544 1.09 34.35 7.83
CA PRO A 544 0.86 35.79 7.87
C PRO A 544 -0.49 36.19 8.49
N ASP A 545 -1.54 35.39 8.24
CA ASP A 545 -2.89 35.64 8.76
C ASP A 545 -3.03 35.36 10.26
N SER A 546 -2.12 34.56 10.84
CA SER A 546 -2.11 34.25 12.27
C SER A 546 -1.70 35.44 13.15
N PHE A 547 -1.01 36.45 12.59
CA PHE A 547 -0.38 37.55 13.36
C PHE A 547 -0.48 38.89 12.60
N TYR A 548 -1.69 39.42 12.45
CA TYR A 548 -2.01 40.51 11.52
C TYR A 548 -1.42 41.91 11.84
N ASP A 549 -0.72 42.12 12.97
CA ASP A 549 -0.37 43.48 13.46
C ASP A 549 1.14 43.74 13.75
N GLY A 550 2.08 42.87 13.37
CA GLY A 550 3.52 43.06 13.67
C GLY A 550 4.47 42.60 12.56
N GLY A 551 5.61 43.29 12.38
CA GLY A 551 6.68 42.87 11.44
C GLY A 551 7.30 41.51 11.78
N GLU A 552 8.25 41.02 10.97
CA GLU A 552 8.83 39.65 11.08
C GLU A 552 9.39 39.31 12.48
N TYR A 553 10.14 40.22 13.11
CA TYR A 553 10.66 40.03 14.46
C TYR A 553 9.55 39.91 15.52
N ASN A 554 8.47 40.68 15.37
CA ASN A 554 7.32 40.57 16.28
C ASN A 554 6.60 39.22 16.08
N ARG A 555 6.58 38.67 14.86
CA ARG A 555 5.93 37.38 14.58
C ARG A 555 6.65 36.21 15.26
N ARG A 556 7.98 36.17 15.18
CA ARG A 556 8.80 35.16 15.87
C ARG A 556 8.58 35.22 17.38
N ASP A 557 8.76 36.40 17.98
CA ASP A 557 8.64 36.56 19.44
C ASP A 557 7.23 36.20 19.94
N LEU A 558 6.18 36.52 19.16
CA LEU A 558 4.81 36.13 19.46
C LEU A 558 4.61 34.61 19.35
N ALA A 559 5.16 33.95 18.33
CA ALA A 559 5.07 32.50 18.17
C ALA A 559 5.76 31.77 19.32
N VAL A 560 6.95 32.22 19.73
CA VAL A 560 7.69 31.67 20.88
C VAL A 560 6.89 31.86 22.17
N SER A 561 6.37 33.07 22.42
CA SER A 561 5.55 33.32 23.61
C SER A 561 4.27 32.48 23.63
N HIS A 562 3.70 32.17 22.47
CA HIS A 562 2.54 31.28 22.38
C HIS A 562 2.92 29.82 22.65
N ALA A 563 4.07 29.35 22.15
CA ALA A 563 4.61 28.04 22.48
C ALA A 563 4.82 27.89 23.99
N GLU A 564 5.45 28.87 24.65
CA GLU A 564 5.63 28.88 26.11
C GLU A 564 4.28 28.76 26.85
N GLN A 565 3.25 29.49 26.40
CA GLN A 565 1.90 29.41 26.98
C GLN A 565 1.24 28.04 26.76
N MET A 566 1.44 27.41 25.60
CA MET A 566 0.96 26.06 25.32
C MET A 566 1.62 25.05 26.26
N ILE A 567 2.94 25.13 26.45
CA ILE A 567 3.69 24.27 27.37
C ILE A 567 3.20 24.47 28.82
N GLU A 568 3.03 25.71 29.27
CA GLU A 568 2.45 26.01 30.59
C GLU A 568 1.02 25.46 30.75
N SER A 569 0.26 25.41 29.65
CA SER A 569 -1.08 24.81 29.58
C SER A 569 -1.05 23.28 29.51
N GLY A 570 0.15 22.70 29.39
CA GLY A 570 0.44 21.26 29.35
C GLY A 570 0.36 20.64 27.96
N ALA A 571 0.83 21.35 26.93
CA ALA A 571 1.24 20.73 25.68
C ALA A 571 2.54 19.95 25.90
N ASP A 572 2.58 18.74 25.38
CA ASP A 572 3.76 17.88 25.39
C ASP A 572 4.54 17.99 24.07
N ILE A 573 3.80 18.27 22.97
CA ILE A 573 4.34 18.48 21.63
C ILE A 573 3.87 19.86 21.13
N ILE A 574 4.79 20.63 20.56
CA ILE A 574 4.47 21.87 19.84
C ILE A 574 4.63 21.63 18.34
N ASP A 575 3.53 21.74 17.61
CA ASP A 575 3.45 21.48 16.17
C ASP A 575 3.48 22.77 15.36
N ILE A 576 4.58 23.01 14.65
CA ILE A 576 4.89 24.28 14.01
C ILE A 576 4.63 24.17 12.51
N GLY A 577 3.59 24.87 12.03
CA GLY A 577 3.21 24.88 10.61
C GLY A 577 3.48 26.21 9.92
N GLY A 578 4.21 26.19 8.80
CA GLY A 578 4.52 27.38 7.99
C GLY A 578 3.54 27.64 6.83
N GLU A 579 2.77 26.62 6.46
CA GLU A 579 1.81 26.61 5.35
C GLU A 579 0.40 26.24 5.85
N SER A 580 -0.64 26.84 5.23
CA SER A 580 -2.02 26.46 5.57
C SER A 580 -2.45 25.24 4.77
N THR A 581 -2.91 24.21 5.47
CA THR A 581 -3.49 22.99 4.87
C THR A 581 -5.01 23.11 4.65
N ARG A 582 -5.57 24.32 4.79
CA ARG A 582 -7.00 24.57 4.61
C ARG A 582 -7.39 24.46 3.12
N PRO A 583 -8.62 23.99 2.81
CA PRO A 583 -9.09 23.95 1.43
C PRO A 583 -8.97 25.32 0.74
N GLY A 584 -8.34 25.34 -0.44
CA GLY A 584 -8.18 26.54 -1.29
C GLY A 584 -7.07 27.51 -0.87
N ALA A 585 -6.15 27.11 0.01
CA ALA A 585 -4.96 27.92 0.32
C ALA A 585 -3.93 27.87 -0.83
N ASP A 586 -3.29 29.00 -1.13
CA ASP A 586 -2.20 29.06 -2.12
C ASP A 586 -0.96 28.32 -1.58
N PRO A 587 -0.32 27.44 -2.38
CA PRO A 587 0.93 26.78 -2.00
C PRO A 587 2.04 27.80 -1.70
N VAL A 588 2.86 27.49 -0.71
CA VAL A 588 4.00 28.32 -0.34
C VAL A 588 5.29 27.71 -0.90
N SER A 589 6.21 28.52 -1.43
CA SER A 589 7.53 28.02 -1.86
C SER A 589 8.30 27.41 -0.68
N VAL A 590 9.14 26.40 -0.92
CA VAL A 590 10.06 25.81 0.10
C VAL A 590 10.80 26.89 0.91
N GLU A 591 11.44 27.84 0.24
CA GLU A 591 12.22 28.92 0.88
C GLU A 591 11.38 29.73 1.87
N THR A 592 10.19 30.17 1.43
CA THR A 592 9.26 30.94 2.27
C THR A 592 8.76 30.14 3.48
N GLU A 593 8.56 28.83 3.33
CA GLU A 593 8.13 27.98 4.45
C GLU A 593 9.25 27.80 5.48
N ILE A 594 10.49 27.54 5.01
CA ILE A 594 11.70 27.49 5.85
C ILE A 594 11.88 28.79 6.64
N ASP A 595 11.80 29.95 5.97
CA ASP A 595 11.94 31.27 6.60
C ASP A 595 10.90 31.53 7.71
N ARG A 596 9.75 30.84 7.66
CA ARG A 596 8.69 30.93 8.69
C ARG A 596 8.96 30.00 9.86
N VAL A 597 9.30 28.73 9.60
CA VAL A 597 9.32 27.70 10.65
C VAL A 597 10.66 27.62 11.37
N VAL A 598 11.78 27.67 10.65
CA VAL A 598 13.12 27.43 11.23
C VAL A 598 13.46 28.38 12.38
N PRO A 599 13.29 29.72 12.26
CA PRO A 599 13.63 30.64 13.36
C PRO A 599 12.78 30.45 14.63
N VAL A 600 11.57 29.89 14.48
CA VAL A 600 10.68 29.56 15.61
C VAL A 600 11.13 28.25 16.24
N ILE A 601 11.41 27.22 15.43
CA ILE A 601 11.94 25.92 15.87
C ILE A 601 13.22 26.12 16.68
N GLU A 602 14.21 26.87 16.17
CA GLU A 602 15.47 27.15 16.87
C GLU A 602 15.27 27.79 18.26
N ALA A 603 14.20 28.58 18.42
CA ALA A 603 13.90 29.25 19.69
C ALA A 603 13.16 28.31 20.66
N VAL A 604 12.25 27.49 20.14
CA VAL A 604 11.38 26.58 20.91
C VAL A 604 12.09 25.28 21.27
N SER A 605 13.08 24.82 20.49
CA SER A 605 13.81 23.56 20.74
C SER A 605 14.60 23.52 22.05
N SER A 606 14.81 24.68 22.68
CA SER A 606 15.41 24.79 24.01
C SER A 606 14.41 24.69 25.18
N LEU A 607 13.12 24.63 24.89
CA LEU A 607 12.03 24.51 25.87
C LEU A 607 11.78 23.04 26.24
N ASP A 608 11.06 22.82 27.33
CA ASP A 608 10.74 21.49 27.86
C ASP A 608 9.52 20.88 27.14
N ALA A 609 9.61 20.74 25.81
CA ALA A 609 8.58 20.12 24.96
C ALA A 609 9.21 19.52 23.70
N THR A 610 8.59 18.47 23.18
CA THR A 610 8.95 17.90 21.87
C THR A 610 8.51 18.85 20.76
N VAL A 611 9.37 19.09 19.77
CA VAL A 611 9.07 20.01 18.66
C VAL A 611 8.73 19.22 17.40
N SER A 612 7.58 19.51 16.81
CA SER A 612 7.16 18.95 15.54
C SER A 612 7.07 20.03 14.46
N VAL A 613 7.38 19.66 13.21
CA VAL A 613 7.16 20.50 12.02
C VAL A 613 6.02 19.94 11.19
N ASP A 614 4.98 20.74 10.92
CA ASP A 614 3.86 20.40 10.02
C ASP A 614 4.24 20.82 8.59
N THR A 615 4.72 19.86 7.81
CA THR A 615 5.11 20.08 6.41
C THR A 615 4.97 18.81 5.57
N ARG A 616 4.79 19.01 4.26
CA ARG A 616 4.69 17.96 3.24
C ARG A 616 5.93 17.90 2.33
N LYS A 617 6.92 18.78 2.58
CA LYS A 617 8.07 18.98 1.69
C LYS A 617 9.33 18.52 2.40
N ALA A 618 10.03 17.54 1.81
CA ALA A 618 11.23 16.96 2.41
C ALA A 618 12.31 18.02 2.71
N ALA A 619 12.49 19.00 1.82
CA ALA A 619 13.46 20.08 2.02
C ALA A 619 13.14 21.00 3.23
N VAL A 620 11.86 21.18 3.56
CA VAL A 620 11.44 21.95 4.74
C VAL A 620 11.65 21.11 6.00
N ALA A 621 11.31 19.82 5.94
CA ALA A 621 11.54 18.88 7.03
C ALA A 621 13.04 18.77 7.38
N ASP A 622 13.91 18.64 6.38
CA ASP A 622 15.37 18.57 6.56
C ASP A 622 15.91 19.80 7.30
N ALA A 623 15.54 21.01 6.84
CA ALA A 623 15.94 22.26 7.48
C ALA A 623 15.36 22.42 8.90
N ALA A 624 14.16 21.91 9.14
CA ALA A 624 13.50 21.95 10.45
C ALA A 624 14.15 20.98 11.46
N LEU A 625 14.51 19.77 11.02
CA LEU A 625 15.22 18.80 11.84
C LEU A 625 16.63 19.31 12.19
N ASP A 626 17.35 19.89 11.23
CA ASP A 626 18.62 20.60 11.48
C ASP A 626 18.50 21.73 12.52
N ALA A 627 17.35 22.40 12.57
CA ALA A 627 17.04 23.48 13.52
C ALA A 627 16.66 22.97 14.93
N GLY A 628 16.45 21.66 15.10
CA GLY A 628 16.11 21.00 16.35
C GLY A 628 14.64 20.60 16.49
N ALA A 629 13.94 20.31 15.38
CA ALA A 629 12.69 19.56 15.45
C ALA A 629 12.97 18.07 15.70
N ASP A 630 12.06 17.40 16.42
CA ASP A 630 12.14 15.98 16.77
C ASP A 630 11.20 15.09 15.92
N ILE A 631 10.09 15.69 15.44
CA ILE A 631 9.02 14.96 14.74
C ILE A 631 8.64 15.69 13.44
N VAL A 632 8.55 14.97 12.34
CA VAL A 632 7.91 15.47 11.11
C VAL A 632 6.45 15.06 11.08
N ASN A 633 5.54 16.04 11.05
CA ASN A 633 4.11 15.82 10.88
C ASN A 633 3.75 15.91 9.39
N ASP A 634 3.79 14.78 8.69
CA ASP A 634 3.47 14.70 7.26
C ASP A 634 2.01 14.30 7.05
N VAL A 635 1.18 15.33 6.92
CA VAL A 635 -0.26 15.18 6.62
C VAL A 635 -0.54 14.57 5.23
N SER A 636 0.46 14.43 4.37
CA SER A 636 0.30 13.76 3.08
C SER A 636 0.57 12.26 3.14
N GLY A 637 1.14 11.76 4.23
CA GLY A 637 1.47 10.35 4.40
C GLY A 637 2.57 9.88 3.45
N LEU A 638 3.70 10.60 3.37
CA LEU A 638 4.86 10.32 2.52
C LEU A 638 4.60 10.48 1.02
N SER A 639 3.74 11.42 0.63
CA SER A 639 3.50 11.72 -0.78
C SER A 639 4.76 12.25 -1.48
N ASP A 640 5.58 13.04 -0.78
CA ASP A 640 6.94 13.38 -1.19
C ASP A 640 7.85 12.16 -0.94
N PRO A 641 8.35 11.48 -1.98
CA PRO A 641 9.12 10.26 -1.81
C PRO A 641 10.48 10.46 -1.13
N GLU A 642 10.99 11.70 -1.05
CA GLU A 642 12.24 12.02 -0.34
C GLU A 642 12.03 12.08 1.18
N MET A 643 10.81 12.39 1.65
CA MET A 643 10.49 12.63 3.06
C MET A 643 10.95 11.48 3.98
N ARG A 644 10.68 10.23 3.57
CA ARG A 644 11.05 9.04 4.36
C ARG A 644 12.57 8.87 4.56
N PHE A 645 13.38 9.36 3.62
CA PHE A 645 14.84 9.28 3.75
C PHE A 645 15.36 10.42 4.62
N VAL A 646 14.80 11.62 4.50
CA VAL A 646 15.12 12.75 5.39
C VAL A 646 14.84 12.37 6.84
N VAL A 647 13.67 11.82 7.14
CA VAL A 647 13.34 11.39 8.51
C VAL A 647 14.33 10.33 9.03
N ALA A 648 14.64 9.32 8.21
CA ALA A 648 15.59 8.27 8.59
C ALA A 648 17.02 8.79 8.81
N ASP A 649 17.50 9.68 7.93
CA ASP A 649 18.85 10.25 8.01
C ASP A 649 19.07 11.08 9.29
N HIS A 650 17.99 11.67 9.82
CA HIS A 650 18.00 12.45 11.06
C HIS A 650 17.65 11.64 12.32
N ASP A 651 17.34 10.34 12.20
CA ASP A 651 16.85 9.51 13.31
C ASP A 651 15.62 10.14 14.02
N ALA A 652 14.75 10.75 13.22
CA ALA A 652 13.59 11.51 13.69
C ALA A 652 12.30 10.66 13.69
N SER A 653 11.28 11.11 14.43
CA SER A 653 9.95 10.50 14.35
C SER A 653 9.11 11.10 13.22
N VAL A 654 8.12 10.35 12.74
CA VAL A 654 7.18 10.83 11.71
C VAL A 654 5.74 10.49 12.06
N ILE A 655 4.84 11.45 11.84
CA ILE A 655 3.39 11.22 11.88
C ILE A 655 2.92 10.97 10.45
N LEU A 656 2.39 9.78 10.21
CA LEU A 656 1.79 9.34 8.97
C LEU A 656 0.27 9.47 9.07
N MET A 657 -0.28 10.49 8.40
CA MET A 657 -1.72 10.65 8.32
C MET A 657 -2.29 9.99 7.07
N HIS A 658 -3.41 9.29 7.21
CA HIS A 658 -4.19 8.88 6.05
C HIS A 658 -4.93 10.09 5.44
N SER A 659 -4.57 10.47 4.22
CA SER A 659 -5.26 11.51 3.46
C SER A 659 -5.48 11.08 2.00
N LEU A 660 -6.61 11.50 1.40
CA LEU A 660 -6.86 11.31 -0.04
C LEU A 660 -6.15 12.37 -0.89
N SER A 661 -5.99 13.55 -0.32
CA SER A 661 -5.29 14.69 -0.89
C SER A 661 -4.84 15.62 0.24
N ALA A 662 -3.65 16.18 0.08
CA ALA A 662 -3.11 17.19 0.98
C ALA A 662 -2.51 18.31 0.13
N PRO A 663 -3.06 19.54 0.12
CA PRO A 663 -4.22 20.00 0.91
C PRO A 663 -5.52 19.30 0.51
N VAL A 664 -6.52 19.33 1.40
CA VAL A 664 -7.82 18.68 1.16
C VAL A 664 -8.49 19.27 -0.07
N ASP A 665 -8.75 18.40 -1.05
CA ASP A 665 -9.61 18.68 -2.20
C ASP A 665 -11.06 18.24 -1.89
N PRO A 666 -12.03 19.17 -1.75
CA PRO A 666 -13.42 18.83 -1.52
C PRO A 666 -14.11 18.15 -2.71
N GLY A 667 -13.57 18.27 -3.93
CA GLY A 667 -14.10 17.63 -5.13
C GLY A 667 -13.73 16.15 -5.23
N ARG A 668 -12.63 15.75 -4.61
CA ARG A 668 -12.14 14.37 -4.61
C ARG A 668 -12.86 13.54 -3.54
N THR A 669 -13.71 12.62 -3.99
CA THR A 669 -14.42 11.66 -3.13
C THR A 669 -13.91 10.25 -3.39
N VAL A 670 -13.85 9.42 -2.35
CA VAL A 670 -13.58 7.98 -2.46
C VAL A 670 -14.66 7.24 -1.68
N THR A 671 -15.14 6.13 -2.23
CA THR A 671 -15.99 5.20 -1.50
C THR A 671 -15.13 4.24 -0.69
N TYR A 672 -15.29 4.27 0.63
CA TYR A 672 -14.76 3.23 1.51
C TYR A 672 -15.77 2.09 1.64
N ASP A 673 -15.32 0.85 1.55
CA ASP A 673 -16.17 -0.31 1.89
C ASP A 673 -16.43 -0.35 3.39
N ASP A 674 -15.34 -0.12 4.13
CA ASP A 674 -15.27 0.05 5.57
C ASP A 674 -14.10 1.02 5.81
N VAL A 675 -14.40 2.22 6.29
CA VAL A 675 -13.38 3.28 6.40
C VAL A 675 -12.23 2.91 7.34
N VAL A 676 -12.47 2.08 8.35
CA VAL A 676 -11.41 1.67 9.28
C VAL A 676 -10.50 0.64 8.62
N ASP A 677 -11.08 -0.40 8.01
CA ASP A 677 -10.32 -1.46 7.33
C ASP A 677 -9.51 -0.91 6.15
N ASP A 678 -10.09 0.01 5.39
CA ASP A 678 -9.43 0.63 4.24
C ASP A 678 -8.29 1.56 4.69
N VAL A 679 -8.50 2.37 5.74
CA VAL A 679 -7.45 3.23 6.31
C VAL A 679 -6.32 2.41 6.94
N LEU A 680 -6.62 1.33 7.67
CA LEU A 680 -5.62 0.41 8.22
C LEU A 680 -4.73 -0.18 7.13
N ARG A 681 -5.33 -0.58 6.01
CA ARG A 681 -4.60 -1.14 4.86
C ARG A 681 -3.65 -0.13 4.25
N ASP A 682 -4.14 1.08 4.00
CA ASP A 682 -3.35 2.12 3.34
C ASP A 682 -2.21 2.60 4.25
N LEU A 683 -2.47 2.79 5.55
CA LEU A 683 -1.43 3.08 6.52
C LEU A 683 -0.41 1.94 6.64
N THR A 684 -0.83 0.68 6.59
CA THR A 684 0.10 -0.47 6.62
C THR A 684 1.13 -0.35 5.48
N GLU A 685 0.69 -0.03 4.26
CA GLU A 685 1.63 0.15 3.14
C GLU A 685 2.55 1.37 3.34
N GLN A 686 2.05 2.47 3.89
CA GLN A 686 2.90 3.64 4.18
C GLN A 686 3.95 3.36 5.26
N ILE A 687 3.58 2.64 6.32
CA ILE A 687 4.53 2.27 7.37
C ILE A 687 5.60 1.31 6.79
N LEU A 688 5.23 0.40 5.88
CA LEU A 688 6.20 -0.45 5.20
C LEU A 688 7.16 0.35 4.31
N LEU A 689 6.69 1.43 3.68
CA LEU A 689 7.57 2.34 2.92
C LEU A 689 8.53 3.13 3.83
N ALA A 690 8.07 3.53 5.02
CA ALA A 690 8.89 4.19 6.03
C ALA A 690 10.00 3.27 6.55
N GLU A 691 9.66 2.03 6.93
CA GLU A 691 10.65 1.03 7.39
C GLU A 691 11.69 0.70 6.32
N GLN A 692 11.27 0.60 5.05
CA GLN A 692 12.19 0.39 3.93
C GLN A 692 13.23 1.51 3.76
N ALA A 693 12.91 2.73 4.21
CA ALA A 693 13.85 3.85 4.22
C ALA A 693 14.75 3.86 5.47
N GLY A 694 14.50 3.00 6.46
CA GLY A 694 15.27 2.90 7.70
C GLY A 694 14.62 3.58 8.91
N ILE A 695 13.34 3.94 8.85
CA ILE A 695 12.62 4.49 10.00
C ILE A 695 12.14 3.34 10.87
N ASP A 696 12.53 3.32 12.14
CA ASP A 696 12.09 2.27 13.07
C ASP A 696 10.59 2.40 13.37
N ARG A 697 9.90 1.27 13.49
CA ARG A 697 8.44 1.28 13.73
C ARG A 697 8.02 2.04 14.99
N GLU A 698 8.87 2.08 16.02
CA GLU A 698 8.62 2.84 17.25
C GLU A 698 8.67 4.36 17.06
N GLN A 699 9.30 4.85 15.98
CA GLN A 699 9.37 6.26 15.58
C GLN A 699 8.21 6.69 14.66
N ILE A 700 7.35 5.75 14.26
CA ILE A 700 6.22 6.02 13.36
C ILE A 700 4.95 6.19 14.18
N ILE A 701 4.30 7.33 14.06
CA ILE A 701 3.00 7.65 14.65
C ILE A 701 1.95 7.65 13.53
N VAL A 702 0.75 7.15 13.80
CA VAL A 702 -0.32 7.10 12.80
C VAL A 702 -1.48 8.04 13.15
N ASP A 703 -2.00 8.76 12.16
CA ASP A 703 -3.23 9.55 12.27
C ASP A 703 -4.28 9.01 11.29
N PRO A 704 -5.45 8.54 11.75
CA PRO A 704 -6.55 8.08 10.89
C PRO A 704 -7.09 9.13 9.90
N GLY A 705 -6.77 10.41 10.09
CA GLY A 705 -7.07 11.49 9.15
C GLY A 705 -8.52 11.98 9.21
N CYS A 706 -9.02 12.27 10.42
CA CYS A 706 -10.37 12.79 10.60
C CYS A 706 -10.60 14.08 9.78
N GLY A 707 -11.63 14.05 8.91
CA GLY A 707 -11.96 15.14 8.00
C GLY A 707 -10.94 15.42 6.89
N PHE A 708 -10.08 14.45 6.53
CA PHE A 708 -9.23 14.48 5.34
C PHE A 708 -9.72 13.42 4.33
N GLY A 709 -10.57 13.84 3.39
CA GLY A 709 -11.17 12.92 2.41
C GLY A 709 -12.21 11.97 3.03
N LYS A 710 -12.81 12.37 4.16
CA LYS A 710 -13.82 11.60 4.90
C LYS A 710 -14.99 12.47 5.27
N ASN A 711 -16.19 11.95 5.11
CA ASN A 711 -17.40 12.61 5.58
C ASN A 711 -17.51 12.53 7.12
N ALA A 712 -18.54 13.17 7.67
CA ALA A 712 -18.71 13.23 9.12
C ALA A 712 -18.94 11.84 9.74
N ALA A 713 -19.78 11.00 9.12
CA ALA A 713 -20.08 9.65 9.62
C ALA A 713 -18.82 8.77 9.63
N GLU A 714 -18.06 8.79 8.54
CA GLU A 714 -16.76 8.11 8.44
C GLU A 714 -15.77 8.59 9.50
N SER A 715 -15.68 9.92 9.72
CA SER A 715 -14.79 10.46 10.75
C SER A 715 -15.22 10.07 12.17
N PHE A 716 -16.53 9.91 12.43
CA PHE A 716 -17.00 9.37 13.72
C PHE A 716 -16.72 7.89 13.86
N GLU A 717 -16.85 7.11 12.79
CA GLU A 717 -16.52 5.68 12.76
C GLU A 717 -15.05 5.45 13.12
N LEU A 718 -14.14 6.25 12.56
CA LEU A 718 -12.71 6.22 12.92
C LEU A 718 -12.47 6.47 14.42
N VAL A 719 -13.21 7.42 15.01
CA VAL A 719 -13.11 7.69 16.45
C VAL A 719 -13.76 6.58 17.27
N ASP A 720 -14.78 5.90 16.77
CA ASP A 720 -15.47 4.80 17.44
C ASP A 720 -14.59 3.55 17.54
N ARG A 721 -13.94 3.21 16.44
CA ARG A 721 -13.10 2.02 16.30
C ARG A 721 -11.60 2.33 16.38
N LEU A 722 -11.25 3.40 17.09
CA LEU A 722 -9.86 3.87 17.18
C LEU A 722 -8.90 2.81 17.75
N HIS A 723 -9.40 1.95 18.64
CA HIS A 723 -8.63 0.86 19.23
C HIS A 723 -8.09 -0.14 18.18
N GLU A 724 -8.77 -0.27 17.03
CA GLU A 724 -8.32 -1.16 15.94
C GLU A 724 -6.99 -0.72 15.33
N PHE A 725 -6.66 0.58 15.40
CA PHE A 725 -5.39 1.13 14.92
C PHE A 725 -4.17 0.66 15.72
N HIS A 726 -4.37 0.10 16.92
CA HIS A 726 -3.30 -0.54 17.68
C HIS A 726 -2.71 -1.76 16.96
N ALA A 727 -3.44 -2.34 16.01
CA ALA A 727 -2.96 -3.42 15.15
C ALA A 727 -1.72 -3.04 14.33
N LEU A 728 -1.50 -1.74 14.09
CA LEU A 728 -0.35 -1.21 13.34
C LEU A 728 0.93 -1.22 14.17
N GLY A 729 0.85 -1.43 15.49
CA GLY A 729 2.02 -1.43 16.39
C GLY A 729 2.68 -0.06 16.53
N CYS A 730 1.95 1.02 16.25
CA CYS A 730 2.40 2.41 16.28
C CYS A 730 1.57 3.22 17.30
N PRO A 731 2.10 4.32 17.88
CA PRO A 731 1.28 5.29 18.59
C PRO A 731 0.19 5.88 17.69
N VAL A 732 -1.00 6.10 18.24
CA VAL A 732 -2.15 6.65 17.51
C VAL A 732 -2.40 8.10 17.92
N LEU A 733 -2.27 9.02 16.97
CA LEU A 733 -2.61 10.44 17.10
C LEU A 733 -3.99 10.71 16.49
N VAL A 734 -4.80 11.58 17.11
CA VAL A 734 -6.06 12.04 16.53
C VAL A 734 -6.09 13.55 16.33
N GLY A 735 -6.08 13.99 15.07
CA GLY A 735 -6.25 15.39 14.66
C GLY A 735 -7.70 15.80 14.33
N HIS A 736 -8.55 15.98 15.34
CA HIS A 736 -9.99 16.29 15.17
C HIS A 736 -10.38 17.76 15.42
N SER A 737 -9.45 18.59 15.89
CA SER A 737 -9.79 19.92 16.43
C SER A 737 -10.46 20.86 15.43
N ARG A 738 -11.63 21.41 15.81
CA ARG A 738 -12.41 22.42 15.06
C ARG A 738 -12.78 22.00 13.62
N LYS A 739 -12.78 20.69 13.32
CA LYS A 739 -13.06 20.12 12.00
C LYS A 739 -14.51 20.28 11.52
N SER A 740 -14.71 20.19 10.21
CA SER A 740 -16.02 20.28 9.55
C SER A 740 -16.96 19.13 9.93
N MET A 741 -16.44 17.99 10.39
CA MET A 741 -17.24 16.86 10.89
C MET A 741 -18.22 17.26 12.01
N PHE A 742 -17.98 18.37 12.71
CA PHE A 742 -18.85 18.89 13.77
C PHE A 742 -19.92 19.88 13.28
N ALA A 743 -20.06 20.08 11.97
CA ALA A 743 -20.97 21.07 11.41
C ALA A 743 -22.43 20.86 11.85
N ASP A 744 -22.88 19.61 12.02
CA ASP A 744 -24.25 19.29 12.41
C ASP A 744 -24.50 19.37 13.94
N MET A 745 -23.43 19.44 14.74
CA MET A 745 -23.48 19.49 16.21
C MET A 745 -23.40 20.92 16.76
N SER A 746 -23.18 21.90 15.90
CA SER A 746 -23.01 23.31 16.26
C SER A 746 -23.82 24.20 15.32
N ASP A 747 -24.39 25.30 15.84
CA ASP A 747 -25.04 26.29 14.97
C ASP A 747 -24.04 26.85 13.97
N ALA A 748 -24.50 27.28 12.78
CA ALA A 748 -23.63 27.89 11.77
C ALA A 748 -22.88 29.11 12.35
N GLY A 749 -21.56 29.01 12.46
CA GLY A 749 -20.69 30.04 13.05
C GLY A 749 -20.49 29.94 14.56
N ALA A 750 -21.02 28.91 15.22
CA ALA A 750 -20.76 28.62 16.63
C ALA A 750 -19.36 28.01 16.84
N ASP A 751 -18.86 28.16 18.06
CA ASP A 751 -17.58 27.61 18.48
C ASP A 751 -17.62 26.08 18.46
N ARG A 752 -16.66 25.47 17.76
CA ARG A 752 -16.51 24.01 17.65
C ARG A 752 -15.72 23.39 18.81
N LEU A 753 -15.39 24.18 19.83
CA LEU A 753 -14.68 23.69 21.01
C LEU A 753 -15.47 22.60 21.78
N PRO A 754 -16.77 22.75 22.13
CA PRO A 754 -17.49 21.70 22.86
C PRO A 754 -17.49 20.31 22.19
N PRO A 755 -17.82 20.17 20.88
CA PRO A 755 -17.71 18.87 20.22
C PRO A 755 -16.25 18.39 20.12
N THR A 756 -15.27 19.29 19.95
CA THR A 756 -13.84 18.93 20.01
C THR A 756 -13.47 18.29 21.35
N LEU A 757 -13.88 18.89 22.47
CA LEU A 757 -13.62 18.37 23.81
C LEU A 757 -14.30 17.01 24.05
N ALA A 758 -15.52 16.83 23.56
CA ALA A 758 -16.22 15.55 23.63
C ALA A 758 -15.49 14.46 22.86
N THR A 759 -15.05 14.75 21.63
CA THR A 759 -14.26 13.82 20.82
C THR A 759 -12.90 13.53 21.44
N THR A 760 -12.23 14.51 22.07
CA THR A 760 -10.98 14.28 22.82
C THR A 760 -11.17 13.25 23.93
N ALA A 761 -12.27 13.35 24.69
CA ALA A 761 -12.57 12.38 25.74
C ALA A 761 -12.78 10.97 25.18
N LEU A 762 -13.54 10.85 24.09
CA LEU A 762 -13.82 9.57 23.42
C LEU A 762 -12.55 8.96 22.81
N ALA A 763 -11.73 9.76 22.14
CA ALA A 763 -10.47 9.31 21.55
C ALA A 763 -9.53 8.76 22.63
N ALA A 764 -9.38 9.48 23.76
CA ALA A 764 -8.56 9.01 24.88
C ALA A 764 -9.11 7.72 25.51
N GLU A 765 -10.43 7.60 25.71
CA GLU A 765 -11.05 6.37 26.22
C GLU A 765 -10.88 5.17 25.28
N ARG A 766 -10.83 5.43 23.97
CA ARG A 766 -10.70 4.42 22.91
C ARG A 766 -9.25 4.17 22.49
N GLY A 767 -8.29 4.70 23.25
CA GLY A 767 -6.88 4.35 23.11
C GLY A 767 -6.05 5.25 22.20
N ALA A 768 -6.44 6.51 21.99
CA ALA A 768 -5.53 7.51 21.43
C ALA A 768 -4.32 7.69 22.36
N ASP A 769 -3.12 7.64 21.79
CA ASP A 769 -1.88 7.90 22.52
C ASP A 769 -1.55 9.40 22.52
N ALA A 770 -2.09 10.15 21.56
CA ALA A 770 -2.02 11.61 21.53
C ALA A 770 -3.23 12.26 20.83
N VAL A 771 -3.47 13.54 21.11
CA VAL A 771 -4.46 14.37 20.41
C VAL A 771 -3.83 15.65 19.88
N ARG A 772 -4.18 16.06 18.65
CA ARG A 772 -3.70 17.29 18.02
C ARG A 772 -4.77 18.38 18.03
N VAL A 773 -4.52 19.47 18.77
CA VAL A 773 -5.55 20.46 19.11
C VAL A 773 -5.05 21.91 19.11
N HIS A 774 -5.99 22.84 18.87
CA HIS A 774 -5.75 24.28 19.01
C HIS A 774 -5.82 24.75 20.47
N ASP A 775 -6.83 24.28 21.21
CA ASP A 775 -7.17 24.75 22.56
C ASP A 775 -6.54 23.82 23.62
N VAL A 776 -5.23 23.97 23.88
CA VAL A 776 -4.42 23.06 24.70
C VAL A 776 -4.94 22.93 26.14
N SER A 777 -5.21 24.06 26.81
CA SER A 777 -5.59 24.05 28.24
C SER A 777 -6.88 23.26 28.49
N GLU A 778 -7.88 23.44 27.64
CA GLU A 778 -9.19 22.81 27.75
C GLU A 778 -9.11 21.31 27.45
N ASN A 779 -8.35 20.92 26.42
CA ASN A 779 -8.16 19.51 26.09
C ASN A 779 -7.33 18.77 27.14
N ASN A 780 -6.26 19.39 27.67
CA ASN A 780 -5.49 18.81 28.77
C ASN A 780 -6.36 18.59 30.01
N ALA A 781 -7.27 19.52 30.33
CA ALA A 781 -8.22 19.33 31.42
C ALA A 781 -9.18 18.14 31.19
N VAL A 782 -9.59 17.91 29.93
CA VAL A 782 -10.38 16.72 29.56
C VAL A 782 -9.58 15.44 29.75
N LEU A 783 -8.35 15.37 29.25
CA LEU A 783 -7.51 14.16 29.35
C LEU A 783 -7.20 13.79 30.80
N LYS A 784 -6.86 14.77 31.65
CA LYS A 784 -6.72 14.59 33.10
C LYS A 784 -8.00 14.09 33.76
N THR A 785 -9.16 14.52 33.27
CA THR A 785 -10.45 14.06 33.77
C THR A 785 -10.70 12.59 33.39
N VAL A 786 -10.40 12.20 32.15
CA VAL A 786 -10.50 10.80 31.68
C VAL A 786 -9.57 9.91 32.50
N SER A 787 -8.29 10.27 32.61
CA SER A 787 -7.30 9.57 33.43
C SER A 787 -7.76 9.36 34.88
N ALA A 788 -8.25 10.43 35.54
CA ALA A 788 -8.76 10.34 36.91
C ALA A 788 -9.96 9.40 37.09
N THR A 789 -10.68 9.05 36.02
CA THR A 789 -11.74 8.03 36.05
C THR A 789 -11.22 6.61 35.86
N ALA A 790 -10.15 6.42 35.07
CA ALA A 790 -9.50 5.13 34.86
C ALA A 790 -8.72 4.67 36.10
N SER A 791 -8.03 5.57 36.81
CA SER A 791 -7.15 5.22 37.94
C SER A 791 -7.87 4.97 39.29
N ARG A 792 -9.22 4.98 39.36
CA ARG A 792 -9.92 4.77 40.65
C ARG A 792 -9.89 3.30 41.08
N PRO A 793 -9.26 2.95 42.21
CA PRO A 793 -9.27 1.59 42.72
C PRO A 793 -10.69 1.13 43.08
N SER A 794 -10.94 -0.14 42.86
CA SER A 794 -12.12 -0.94 43.23
C SER A 794 -12.57 -0.84 44.70
N GLN A 795 -11.92 -0.04 45.55
CA GLN A 795 -12.27 0.18 46.96
C GLN A 795 -13.56 0.99 47.17
N MET A 796 -14.02 1.81 46.22
CA MET A 796 -15.29 2.55 46.39
C MET A 796 -16.54 1.77 45.94
N ARG A 797 -16.41 0.62 45.25
CA ARG A 797 -17.57 -0.21 44.85
C ARG A 797 -18.08 -1.13 45.98
N GLN A 798 -17.48 -1.08 47.17
CA GLN A 798 -17.88 -1.88 48.34
C GLN A 798 -18.48 -1.06 49.51
N GLN A 799 -18.91 0.20 49.29
CA GLN A 799 -19.68 0.96 50.30
C GLN A 799 -21.16 1.07 49.96
#